data_AF-A0A521I8T8-F1
#
_entry.id   AF-A0A521I8T8-F1
#
_cell.length_a   1.000
_cell.length_b   1.000
_cell.length_c   1.000
_cell.angle_alpha   90.00
_cell.angle_beta   90.00
_cell.angle_gamma   90.00
#
_symmetry.space_group_name_H-M   'P 1'
#
loop_
_entity.id
_entity.type
_entity.pdbx_description
1 polymer ?
#
loop_
_entity_poly.entity_id
_entity_poly.type
_entity_poly.pdbx_seq_one_letter_code
_entity_poly.pdbx_strand_id
1 'polypeptide(L)'
;MWWPSPSDYQDTVQNPRLAFSDAALRDGEIVRDALGLPKPISGSFATVYQIDHAGRRYAVRCFLRHVPDISQRYASISAYLQRVALPSIVEFRFLEQGIRLRGQWFPVLKMNWLEGERLDVYVARHLYDSQALLDLARQFLQLAASLRQAKLAHGDLQHGNLLIVNQQLRLLDYDGMFVPELAGRVSNEIGQPNYQHPNRTARDYGPHLDNFSVWVITLSLLGLALDPGLRSSFSSGSEALLLKQSDFVNPSTSQVLTALQNSNHPTLRYLTLAFIPYLFAPSLDSIPAVEPSALAVVQAPTPAPAILPDWLRDTVSAQNASASTSLPSESASQSTGAGWLLDHLETGSPQRLSGTFRFEKFLLAFAALAFLGVVSLILLTTVTPLIGFSSLLLLTLATILMLGFGFSLRFNSPERRDALRSVHDLEETRLELKKKDQALTDERARITRAEQEEMAKLVKQQTANANQERAALAALDQTSQSELTSLKNKRQQIEEKRDAAFQAALERLRVERMERMLEAFRVADAVLPWIINRELKQALNRNGFVTAADITNFRVNPLKGESRFCLVNRRGAAIAVEGLSAERGVALILWRRAMEARAKKLLPNALPPELANQLGKRFQDELVNLQLAELKSKQQTQTKKAQLTESARKEKERLTRQMQDLPASYRKQAAETEQASIQTRKGIAESEWALVLARRRLQTFAHISFFNYLKSILGL
;
A
#
# COMPACT_ATOMS: atom_id res chain seq x y z
N MET A 1 -12.84 10.34 -18.64
CA MET A 1 -11.89 10.26 -19.76
C MET A 1 -10.95 9.10 -19.47
N TRP A 2 -10.64 8.26 -20.46
CA TRP A 2 -9.74 7.11 -20.27
C TRP A 2 -8.30 7.59 -20.08
N TRP A 3 -7.54 6.94 -19.20
CA TRP A 3 -6.12 7.23 -18.94
C TRP A 3 -5.30 5.94 -18.98
N PRO A 4 -4.06 5.94 -19.51
CA PRO A 4 -3.26 4.73 -19.66
C PRO A 4 -2.93 4.01 -18.35
N SER A 5 -2.99 2.68 -18.39
CA SER A 5 -2.49 1.81 -17.32
C SER A 5 -0.97 1.56 -17.44
N PRO A 6 -0.31 1.02 -16.39
CA PRO A 6 1.09 0.62 -16.49
C PRO A 6 1.36 -0.38 -17.63
N SER A 7 0.43 -1.30 -17.89
CA SER A 7 0.51 -2.27 -18.98
C SER A 7 0.42 -1.59 -20.35
N ASP A 8 -0.49 -0.61 -20.51
CA ASP A 8 -0.60 0.14 -21.77
C ASP A 8 0.72 0.87 -22.10
N TYR A 9 1.38 1.44 -21.09
CA TYR A 9 2.70 2.04 -21.26
C TYR A 9 3.75 0.99 -21.61
N GLN A 10 3.81 -0.12 -20.88
CA GLN A 10 4.79 -1.18 -21.11
C GLN A 10 4.70 -1.76 -22.52
N ASP A 11 3.50 -1.94 -23.06
CA ASP A 11 3.28 -2.41 -24.43
C ASP A 11 3.71 -1.37 -25.47
N THR A 12 3.36 -0.10 -25.22
CA THR A 12 3.65 0.99 -26.16
C THR A 12 5.14 1.25 -26.28
N VAL A 13 5.85 1.31 -25.15
CA VAL A 13 7.26 1.70 -25.14
C VAL A 13 8.15 0.66 -25.84
N GLN A 14 7.72 -0.60 -25.99
CA GLN A 14 8.45 -1.62 -26.77
C GLN A 14 8.82 -1.18 -28.19
N ASN A 15 8.09 -0.22 -28.76
CA ASN A 15 8.39 0.39 -30.06
C ASN A 15 8.59 1.92 -29.93
N PRO A 16 9.76 2.39 -29.43
CA PRO A 16 10.00 3.81 -29.15
C PRO A 16 9.75 4.72 -30.36
N ARG A 17 10.07 4.23 -31.57
CA ARG A 17 9.89 4.94 -32.85
C ARG A 17 8.46 5.38 -33.13
N LEU A 18 7.48 4.59 -32.70
CA LEU A 18 6.05 4.87 -32.88
C LEU A 18 5.43 5.50 -31.62
N ALA A 19 6.07 5.26 -30.47
CA ALA A 19 5.60 5.70 -29.17
C ALA A 19 5.88 7.18 -28.91
N PHE A 20 7.11 7.65 -29.14
CA PHE A 20 7.54 8.97 -28.66
C PHE A 20 7.60 10.04 -29.76
N SER A 21 7.30 11.28 -29.39
CA SER A 21 7.43 12.45 -30.28
C SER A 21 8.86 13.04 -30.28
N ASP A 22 9.55 12.99 -29.13
CA ASP A 22 10.89 13.55 -28.97
C ASP A 22 11.92 12.67 -29.69
N ALA A 23 12.77 13.29 -30.52
CA ALA A 23 13.71 12.57 -31.37
C ALA A 23 14.65 11.64 -30.58
N ALA A 24 15.17 12.08 -29.43
CA ALA A 24 16.09 11.24 -28.65
C ALA A 24 15.38 10.04 -28.01
N LEU A 25 14.10 10.18 -27.66
CA LEU A 25 13.32 9.05 -27.13
C LEU A 25 12.87 8.11 -28.25
N ARG A 26 12.51 8.68 -29.41
CA ARG A 26 12.05 7.95 -30.60
C ARG A 26 13.15 7.08 -31.19
N ASP A 27 14.36 7.63 -31.25
CA ASP A 27 15.54 6.98 -31.84
C ASP A 27 16.38 6.24 -30.78
N GLY A 28 15.94 6.25 -29.52
CA GLY A 28 16.60 5.60 -28.40
C GLY A 28 16.23 4.14 -28.19
N GLU A 29 17.10 3.43 -27.46
CA GLU A 29 16.93 2.04 -27.07
C GLU A 29 16.43 1.94 -25.63
N ILE A 30 15.35 1.20 -25.41
CA ILE A 30 14.81 0.99 -24.06
C ILE A 30 15.59 -0.07 -23.32
N VAL A 31 15.91 0.23 -22.05
CA VAL A 31 16.50 -0.75 -21.14
C VAL A 31 15.47 -1.83 -20.79
N ARG A 32 15.86 -3.08 -21.01
CA ARG A 32 15.02 -4.25 -20.82
C ARG A 32 15.40 -5.05 -19.57
N ASP A 33 14.47 -5.83 -19.05
CA ASP A 33 14.70 -6.80 -17.98
C ASP A 33 15.29 -8.11 -18.54
N ALA A 34 15.48 -9.11 -17.66
CA ALA A 34 16.03 -10.41 -18.04
C ALA A 34 15.14 -11.21 -19.01
N LEU A 35 13.87 -10.82 -19.17
CA LEU A 35 12.92 -11.42 -20.11
C LEU A 35 12.86 -10.67 -21.44
N GLY A 36 13.68 -9.62 -21.60
CA GLY A 36 13.70 -8.79 -22.81
C GLY A 36 12.53 -7.80 -22.90
N LEU A 37 11.77 -7.61 -21.83
CA LEU A 37 10.67 -6.63 -21.78
C LEU A 37 11.18 -5.28 -21.24
N PRO A 38 10.57 -4.14 -21.61
CA PRO A 38 10.88 -2.85 -21.01
C PRO A 38 10.84 -2.96 -19.49
N LYS A 39 11.90 -2.51 -18.81
CA LYS A 39 12.02 -2.58 -17.35
C LYS A 39 11.36 -1.35 -16.72
N PRO A 40 10.14 -1.45 -16.17
CA PRO A 40 9.51 -0.32 -15.51
C PRO A 40 10.13 -0.10 -14.13
N ILE A 41 10.30 1.15 -13.75
CA ILE A 41 10.47 1.56 -12.36
C ILE A 41 9.12 2.17 -11.95
N SER A 42 8.29 1.35 -11.32
CA SER A 42 6.90 1.69 -11.00
C SER A 42 6.78 2.39 -9.65
N GLY A 43 6.06 3.52 -9.63
CA GLY A 43 5.56 4.18 -8.42
C GLY A 43 4.04 4.31 -8.45
N SER A 44 3.45 4.83 -7.37
CA SER A 44 1.98 4.96 -7.21
C SER A 44 1.32 5.92 -8.20
N PHE A 45 2.08 6.85 -8.77
CA PHE A 45 1.59 7.94 -9.63
C PHE A 45 2.16 7.94 -11.05
N ALA A 46 3.27 7.24 -11.27
CA ALA A 46 3.93 7.18 -12.55
C ALA A 46 4.72 5.88 -12.75
N THR A 47 4.97 5.54 -14.00
CA THR A 47 5.94 4.51 -14.39
C THR A 47 7.10 5.17 -15.11
N VAL A 48 8.33 4.88 -14.69
CA VAL A 48 9.54 5.45 -15.30
C VAL A 48 10.25 4.38 -16.14
N TYR A 49 10.63 4.75 -17.36
CA TYR A 49 11.44 3.93 -18.26
C TYR A 49 12.80 4.57 -18.52
N GLN A 50 13.81 3.73 -18.69
CA GLN A 50 15.15 4.15 -19.08
C GLN A 50 15.31 4.00 -20.60
N ILE A 51 15.82 5.05 -21.25
CA ILE A 51 16.08 5.07 -22.69
C ILE A 51 17.49 5.57 -22.96
N ASP A 52 18.28 4.75 -23.64
CA ASP A 52 19.65 5.07 -24.07
C ASP A 52 19.64 5.63 -25.49
N HIS A 53 20.22 6.81 -25.70
CA HIS A 53 20.35 7.42 -27.02
C HIS A 53 21.65 8.23 -27.14
N ALA A 54 22.47 7.89 -28.14
CA ALA A 54 23.73 8.57 -28.45
C ALA A 54 24.66 8.75 -27.25
N GLY A 55 24.83 7.70 -26.44
CA GLY A 55 25.70 7.71 -25.26
C GLY A 55 25.14 8.47 -24.04
N ARG A 56 23.89 8.95 -24.10
CA ARG A 56 23.17 9.53 -22.97
C ARG A 56 22.01 8.64 -22.57
N ARG A 57 21.76 8.56 -21.26
CA ARG A 57 20.62 7.83 -20.70
C ARG A 57 19.56 8.82 -20.21
N TYR A 58 18.32 8.57 -20.56
CA TYR A 58 17.16 9.37 -20.18
C TYR A 58 16.20 8.56 -19.32
N ALA A 59 15.61 9.23 -18.33
CA ALA A 59 14.45 8.73 -17.62
C ALA A 59 13.19 9.35 -18.25
N VAL A 60 12.22 8.51 -18.59
CA VAL A 60 10.92 8.93 -19.13
C VAL A 60 9.84 8.54 -18.13
N ARG A 61 9.31 9.52 -17.42
CA ARG A 61 8.20 9.34 -16.46
C ARG A 61 6.87 9.49 -17.20
N CYS A 62 6.11 8.40 -17.22
CA CYS A 62 4.78 8.31 -17.78
C CYS A 62 3.74 8.40 -16.65
N PHE A 63 2.86 9.40 -16.70
CA PHE A 63 1.88 9.65 -15.64
C PHE A 63 0.74 8.62 -15.67
N LEU A 64 0.37 8.07 -14.52
CA LEU A 64 -0.71 7.07 -14.38
C LEU A 64 -2.08 7.68 -14.04
N ARG A 65 -2.15 9.00 -13.84
CA ARG A 65 -3.39 9.72 -13.57
C ARG A 65 -3.43 11.05 -14.33
N HIS A 66 -4.63 11.46 -14.73
CA HIS A 66 -4.85 12.78 -15.30
C HIS A 66 -4.91 13.84 -14.18
N VAL A 67 -4.05 14.86 -14.28
CA VAL A 67 -4.05 16.02 -13.39
C VAL A 67 -4.28 17.27 -14.25
N PRO A 68 -5.42 17.97 -14.11
CA PRO A 68 -5.83 18.99 -15.08
C PRO A 68 -4.84 20.16 -15.28
N ASP A 69 -4.10 20.55 -14.26
CA ASP A 69 -3.18 21.70 -14.30
C ASP A 69 -1.70 21.30 -14.46
N ILE A 70 -1.39 20.02 -14.72
CA ILE A 70 -0.02 19.50 -14.69
C ILE A 70 0.92 20.19 -15.70
N SER A 71 0.43 20.49 -16.91
CA SER A 71 1.21 21.20 -17.93
C SER A 71 1.59 22.61 -17.47
N GLN A 72 0.62 23.37 -16.96
CA GLN A 72 0.84 24.72 -16.46
C GLN A 72 1.79 24.72 -15.26
N ARG A 73 1.63 23.73 -14.38
CA ARG A 73 2.48 23.56 -13.19
C ARG A 73 3.93 23.29 -13.59
N TYR A 74 4.18 22.32 -14.46
CA TYR A 74 5.53 22.01 -14.93
C TYR A 74 6.16 23.16 -15.72
N ALA A 75 5.38 23.93 -16.47
CA ALA A 75 5.87 25.13 -17.15
C ALA A 75 6.36 26.17 -16.13
N SER A 76 5.58 26.46 -15.08
CA SER A 76 5.99 27.38 -14.00
C SER A 76 7.21 26.87 -13.24
N ILE A 77 7.24 25.59 -12.86
CA ILE A 77 8.37 24.98 -12.14
C ILE A 77 9.63 25.05 -13.00
N SER A 78 9.56 24.62 -14.27
CA SER A 78 10.72 24.63 -15.18
C SER A 78 11.28 26.04 -15.37
N ALA A 79 10.42 27.03 -15.65
CA ALA A 79 10.83 28.41 -15.83
C ALA A 79 11.44 29.04 -14.57
N TYR A 80 11.00 28.62 -13.38
CA TYR A 80 11.59 29.08 -12.12
C TYR A 80 12.93 28.41 -11.83
N LEU A 81 13.03 27.09 -12.00
CA LEU A 81 14.27 26.34 -11.76
C LEU A 81 15.41 26.77 -12.69
N GLN A 82 15.10 27.13 -13.94
CA GLN A 82 16.10 27.70 -14.87
C GLN A 82 16.66 29.05 -14.38
N ARG A 83 15.89 29.84 -13.64
CA ARG A 83 16.34 31.12 -13.08
C ARG A 83 17.22 30.96 -11.84
N VAL A 84 16.89 29.99 -10.97
CA VAL A 84 17.62 29.77 -9.71
C VAL A 84 18.89 28.93 -9.90
N ALA A 85 18.88 27.98 -10.85
CA ALA A 85 20.04 27.15 -11.21
C ALA A 85 20.71 26.43 -10.01
N LEU A 86 19.93 25.67 -9.23
CA LEU A 86 20.47 24.92 -8.08
C LEU A 86 21.18 23.62 -8.51
N PRO A 87 22.36 23.29 -7.94
CA PRO A 87 23.09 22.06 -8.25
C PRO A 87 22.34 20.76 -7.90
N SER A 88 21.44 20.81 -6.91
CA SER A 88 20.64 19.66 -6.48
C SER A 88 19.51 19.30 -7.46
N ILE A 89 19.18 20.20 -8.39
CA ILE A 89 18.09 20.01 -9.34
C ILE A 89 18.60 19.25 -10.57
N VAL A 90 17.74 18.38 -11.08
CA VAL A 90 17.97 17.59 -12.29
C VAL A 90 17.21 18.24 -13.42
N GLU A 91 17.91 18.51 -14.52
CA GLU A 91 17.27 19.07 -15.70
C GLU A 91 16.22 18.11 -16.26
N PHE A 92 15.03 18.64 -16.49
CA PHE A 92 13.90 17.91 -17.05
C PHE A 92 13.18 18.75 -18.10
N ARG A 93 12.45 18.07 -18.97
CA ARG A 93 11.60 18.64 -20.00
C ARG A 93 10.23 17.97 -19.95
N PHE A 94 9.19 18.78 -19.76
CA PHE A 94 7.80 18.33 -19.88
C PHE A 94 7.40 18.29 -21.36
N LEU A 95 6.91 17.14 -21.82
CA LEU A 95 6.45 16.93 -23.19
C LEU A 95 4.94 16.69 -23.15
N GLU A 96 4.15 17.70 -23.50
CA GLU A 96 2.68 17.60 -23.50
C GLU A 96 2.18 16.50 -24.44
N GLN A 97 2.78 16.40 -25.63
CA GLN A 97 2.60 15.28 -26.55
C GLN A 97 3.79 14.33 -26.43
N GLY A 98 3.91 13.66 -25.28
CA GLY A 98 5.09 12.85 -24.95
C GLY A 98 5.08 11.48 -25.62
N ILE A 99 4.01 10.73 -25.37
CA ILE A 99 3.86 9.33 -25.80
C ILE A 99 2.49 9.10 -26.43
N ARG A 100 2.44 8.33 -27.51
CA ARG A 100 1.24 8.04 -28.28
C ARG A 100 0.69 6.66 -27.94
N LEU A 101 -0.52 6.60 -27.37
CA LEU A 101 -1.23 5.36 -27.08
C LEU A 101 -2.60 5.37 -27.75
N ARG A 102 -2.92 4.31 -28.49
CA ARG A 102 -4.22 4.14 -29.19
C ARG A 102 -4.61 5.36 -30.03
N GLY A 103 -3.63 5.98 -30.67
CA GLY A 103 -3.81 7.17 -31.53
C GLY A 103 -3.86 8.52 -30.79
N GLN A 104 -3.91 8.54 -29.45
CA GLN A 104 -3.94 9.74 -28.62
C GLN A 104 -2.57 10.03 -27.99
N TRP A 105 -2.26 11.31 -27.80
CA TRP A 105 -1.03 11.75 -27.14
C TRP A 105 -1.24 11.97 -25.64
N PHE A 106 -0.30 11.48 -24.85
CA PHE A 106 -0.26 11.64 -23.40
C PHE A 106 1.03 12.35 -22.99
N PRO A 107 0.99 13.16 -21.92
CA PRO A 107 2.17 13.87 -21.46
C PRO A 107 3.18 12.92 -20.83
N VAL A 108 4.47 13.21 -21.00
CA VAL A 108 5.56 12.55 -20.27
C VAL A 108 6.57 13.58 -19.78
N LEU A 109 7.31 13.23 -18.74
CA LEU A 109 8.44 14.01 -18.28
C LEU A 109 9.73 13.28 -18.68
N LYS A 110 10.57 13.95 -19.48
CA LYS A 110 11.89 13.48 -19.89
C LYS A 110 12.95 14.15 -19.03
N MET A 111 13.88 13.38 -18.46
CA MET A 111 15.02 13.94 -17.71
C MET A 111 16.27 13.09 -17.93
N ASN A 112 17.43 13.64 -17.58
CA ASN A 112 18.67 12.87 -17.59
C ASN A 112 18.60 11.77 -16.53
N TRP A 113 18.97 10.55 -16.90
CA TRP A 113 19.12 9.48 -15.94
C TRP A 113 20.38 9.74 -15.10
N LEU A 114 20.22 9.64 -13.78
CA LEU A 114 21.30 9.81 -12.84
C LEU A 114 21.77 8.44 -12.35
N GLU A 115 23.06 8.16 -12.52
CA GLU A 115 23.69 7.01 -11.88
C GLU A 115 24.03 7.37 -10.43
N GLY A 116 23.10 7.06 -9.53
CA GLY A 116 23.20 7.37 -8.11
C GLY A 116 22.48 6.35 -7.23
N GLU A 117 22.80 6.40 -5.94
CA GLU A 117 22.21 5.54 -4.91
C GLU A 117 21.09 6.30 -4.18
N ARG A 118 19.96 5.66 -3.88
CA ARG A 118 18.91 6.30 -3.07
C ARG A 118 19.38 6.53 -1.64
N LEU A 119 18.83 7.55 -0.99
CA LEU A 119 19.19 7.91 0.38
C LEU A 119 19.08 6.75 1.37
N ASP A 120 18.01 5.97 1.32
CA ASP A 120 17.81 4.85 2.24
C ASP A 120 18.83 3.72 2.04
N VAL A 121 19.24 3.46 0.80
CA VAL A 121 20.26 2.46 0.47
C VAL A 121 21.64 2.94 0.94
N TYR A 122 21.96 4.22 0.68
CA TYR A 122 23.20 4.84 1.16
C TYR A 122 23.29 4.80 2.70
N VAL A 123 22.20 5.15 3.39
CA VAL A 123 22.14 5.13 4.87
C VAL A 123 22.31 3.70 5.40
N ALA A 124 21.67 2.71 4.77
CA ALA A 124 21.82 1.31 5.18
C ALA A 124 23.27 0.81 5.01
N ARG A 125 23.94 1.21 3.93
CA ARG A 125 25.34 0.84 3.65
C ARG A 125 26.33 1.49 4.62
N HIS A 126 26.05 2.70 5.08
CA HIS A 126 26.90 3.48 6.00
C HIS A 126 26.37 3.51 7.44
N LEU A 127 25.51 2.55 7.81
CA LEU A 127 24.84 2.56 9.12
C LEU A 127 25.83 2.63 10.30
N TYR A 128 27.01 2.01 10.16
CA TYR A 128 28.06 2.00 11.18
C TYR A 128 29.18 3.01 10.93
N ASP A 129 29.03 3.87 9.91
CA ASP A 129 29.93 4.98 9.63
C ASP A 129 29.26 6.29 10.08
N SER A 130 29.45 6.59 11.37
CA SER A 130 28.88 7.78 12.01
C SER A 130 29.25 9.07 11.28
N GLN A 131 30.51 9.18 10.83
CA GLN A 131 31.01 10.38 10.18
C GLN A 131 30.34 10.58 8.82
N ALA A 132 30.22 9.54 8.00
CA ALA A 132 29.52 9.62 6.72
C ALA A 132 28.04 10.03 6.88
N LEU A 133 27.35 9.54 7.91
CA LEU A 133 25.96 9.92 8.19
C LEU A 133 25.83 11.36 8.72
N LEU A 134 26.79 11.83 9.53
CA LEU A 134 26.85 13.23 9.98
C LEU A 134 27.15 14.19 8.82
N ASP A 135 28.07 13.82 7.92
CA ASP A 135 28.37 14.55 6.69
C ASP A 135 27.11 14.62 5.79
N LEU A 136 26.40 13.51 5.64
CA LEU A 136 25.14 13.44 4.90
C LEU A 136 24.05 14.32 5.52
N ALA A 137 23.91 14.32 6.85
CA ALA A 137 22.96 15.18 7.55
C ALA A 137 23.28 16.68 7.32
N ARG A 138 24.56 17.06 7.37
CA ARG A 138 25.01 18.42 7.05
C ARG A 138 24.71 18.79 5.60
N GLN A 139 25.02 17.90 4.65
CA GLN A 139 24.73 18.12 3.24
C GLN A 139 23.22 18.25 2.96
N PHE A 140 22.40 17.45 3.64
CA PHE A 140 20.94 17.52 3.54
C PHE A 140 20.40 18.86 4.06
N LEU A 141 20.88 19.34 5.22
CA LEU A 141 20.48 20.65 5.73
C LEU A 141 20.92 21.79 4.81
N GLN A 142 22.10 21.70 4.20
CA GLN A 142 22.56 22.67 3.20
C GLN A 142 21.65 22.68 1.96
N LEU A 143 21.21 21.51 1.49
CA LEU A 143 20.24 21.38 0.41
C LEU A 143 18.92 22.04 0.80
N ALA A 144 18.38 21.73 1.98
CA ALA A 144 17.12 22.30 2.47
C ALA A 144 17.21 23.83 2.62
N ALA A 145 18.33 24.34 3.13
CA ALA A 145 18.59 25.77 3.22
C ALA A 145 18.65 26.43 1.83
N SER A 146 19.28 25.78 0.84
CA SER A 146 19.37 26.28 -0.53
C SER A 146 17.99 26.36 -1.20
N LEU A 147 17.13 25.35 -1.01
CA LEU A 147 15.73 25.39 -1.46
C LEU A 147 14.97 26.55 -0.82
N ARG A 148 15.08 26.70 0.50
CA ARG A 148 14.42 27.78 1.25
C ARG A 148 14.88 29.17 0.79
N GLN A 149 16.18 29.37 0.61
CA GLN A 149 16.74 30.63 0.10
C GLN A 149 16.23 30.95 -1.31
N ALA A 150 16.05 29.92 -2.14
CA ALA A 150 15.43 30.02 -3.44
C ALA A 150 13.89 30.15 -3.41
N LYS A 151 13.27 30.19 -2.22
CA LYS A 151 11.80 30.18 -2.02
C LYS A 151 11.10 28.98 -2.68
N LEU A 152 11.80 27.85 -2.71
CA LEU A 152 11.32 26.56 -3.20
C LEU A 152 10.93 25.66 -2.03
N ALA A 153 9.89 24.86 -2.24
CA ALA A 153 9.68 23.66 -1.44
C ALA A 153 9.39 22.50 -2.37
N HIS A 154 9.95 21.33 -2.09
CA HIS A 154 9.78 20.11 -2.87
C HIS A 154 8.37 19.54 -2.76
N GLY A 155 7.76 19.60 -1.58
CA GLY A 155 6.40 19.12 -1.33
C GLY A 155 6.25 17.61 -1.20
N ASP A 156 7.31 16.84 -1.41
CA ASP A 156 7.41 15.42 -1.07
C ASP A 156 8.86 15.03 -0.76
N LEU A 157 9.49 15.76 0.17
CA LEU A 157 10.87 15.50 0.54
C LEU A 157 10.94 14.21 1.38
N GLN A 158 11.41 13.13 0.76
CA GLN A 158 11.54 11.81 1.38
C GLN A 158 12.75 11.05 0.84
N HIS A 159 13.11 9.93 1.48
CA HIS A 159 14.27 9.11 1.10
C HIS A 159 14.21 8.58 -0.34
N GLY A 160 13.02 8.32 -0.87
CA GLY A 160 12.82 7.85 -2.25
C GLY A 160 13.10 8.92 -3.32
N ASN A 161 13.00 10.21 -2.95
CA ASN A 161 13.16 11.36 -3.85
C ASN A 161 14.55 12.03 -3.71
N LEU A 162 15.46 11.41 -2.97
CA LEU A 162 16.82 11.87 -2.74
C LEU A 162 17.82 10.82 -3.24
N LEU A 163 18.63 11.21 -4.23
CA LEU A 163 19.74 10.40 -4.74
C LEU A 163 21.09 10.98 -4.32
N ILE A 164 22.06 10.12 -4.05
CA ILE A 164 23.47 10.47 -3.91
C ILE A 164 24.15 10.17 -5.24
N VAL A 165 24.60 11.21 -5.94
CA VAL A 165 25.35 11.13 -7.19
C VAL A 165 26.67 11.85 -6.99
N ASN A 166 27.79 11.18 -7.21
CA ASN A 166 29.13 11.75 -7.00
C ASN A 166 29.28 12.43 -5.62
N GLN A 167 28.79 11.77 -4.56
CA GLN A 167 28.78 12.28 -3.17
C GLN A 167 27.96 13.56 -2.95
N GLN A 168 27.05 13.89 -3.87
CA GLN A 168 26.15 15.05 -3.75
C GLN A 168 24.68 14.61 -3.81
N LEU A 169 23.85 15.27 -3.00
CA LEU A 169 22.40 15.06 -3.03
C LEU A 169 21.76 15.69 -4.26
N ARG A 170 20.96 14.87 -4.97
CA ARG A 170 20.13 15.26 -6.11
C ARG A 170 18.67 14.95 -5.81
N LEU A 171 17.79 15.85 -6.21
CA LEU A 171 16.34 15.74 -6.02
C LEU A 171 15.68 15.08 -7.23
N LEU A 172 14.67 14.26 -6.95
CA LEU A 172 13.80 13.66 -7.95
C LEU A 172 12.35 13.98 -7.62
N ASP A 173 11.47 13.82 -8.59
CA ASP A 173 10.01 13.94 -8.43
C ASP A 173 9.51 15.35 -8.05
N TYR A 174 9.29 16.18 -9.08
CA TYR A 174 8.90 17.58 -8.91
C TYR A 174 7.37 17.78 -8.89
N ASP A 175 6.57 16.71 -8.83
CA ASP A 175 5.10 16.79 -8.92
C ASP A 175 4.48 17.63 -7.78
N GLY A 176 5.03 17.50 -6.57
CA GLY A 176 4.61 18.26 -5.38
C GLY A 176 5.28 19.65 -5.22
N MET A 177 6.18 20.04 -6.12
CA MET A 177 7.06 21.20 -5.91
C MET A 177 6.29 22.52 -5.91
N PHE A 178 6.56 23.35 -4.91
CA PHE A 178 6.15 24.74 -4.80
C PHE A 178 7.20 25.68 -5.38
N VAL A 179 6.73 26.59 -6.24
CA VAL A 179 7.47 27.78 -6.68
C VAL A 179 6.58 29.01 -6.49
N PRO A 180 7.13 30.22 -6.33
CA PRO A 180 6.35 31.43 -6.10
C PRO A 180 5.22 31.68 -7.13
N GLU A 181 5.42 31.33 -8.39
CA GLU A 181 4.42 31.45 -9.46
C GLU A 181 3.19 30.55 -9.28
N LEU A 182 3.25 29.59 -8.35
CA LEU A 182 2.15 28.70 -8.01
C LEU A 182 1.48 29.07 -6.67
N ALA A 183 1.87 30.19 -6.06
CA ALA A 183 1.22 30.70 -4.85
C ALA A 183 -0.29 30.87 -5.03
N GLY A 184 -1.06 30.43 -4.03
CA GLY A 184 -2.53 30.44 -4.06
C GLY A 184 -3.18 29.24 -4.75
N ARG A 185 -2.40 28.33 -5.37
CA ARG A 185 -2.90 27.04 -5.84
C ARG A 185 -2.90 26.01 -4.71
N VAL A 186 -3.54 24.86 -4.95
CA VAL A 186 -3.46 23.68 -4.07
C VAL A 186 -2.36 22.73 -4.55
N SER A 187 -1.80 21.96 -3.63
CA SER A 187 -0.89 20.86 -3.97
C SER A 187 -1.66 19.71 -4.62
N ASN A 188 -1.08 19.12 -5.67
CA ASN A 188 -1.63 17.93 -6.32
C ASN A 188 -1.27 16.63 -5.58
N GLU A 189 -0.32 16.71 -4.66
CA GLU A 189 0.18 15.60 -3.86
C GLU A 189 0.36 16.01 -2.40
N ILE A 190 0.04 15.10 -1.48
CA ILE A 190 0.26 15.28 -0.03
C ILE A 190 1.63 14.76 0.40
N GLY A 191 2.28 13.94 -0.42
CA GLY A 191 3.56 13.32 -0.16
C GLY A 191 3.47 12.06 0.71
N GLN A 192 4.63 11.45 0.96
CA GLN A 192 4.75 10.19 1.69
C GLN A 192 4.43 10.38 3.19
N PRO A 193 3.45 9.68 3.77
CA PRO A 193 2.98 9.96 5.13
C PRO A 193 4.03 9.84 6.25
N ASN A 194 5.10 9.05 6.05
CA ASN A 194 6.21 8.95 7.01
C ASN A 194 7.09 10.21 7.09
N TYR A 195 6.89 11.19 6.22
CA TYR A 195 7.67 12.43 6.16
C TYR A 195 6.80 13.68 6.26
N GLN A 196 5.49 13.52 6.44
CA GLN A 196 4.53 14.61 6.36
C GLN A 196 3.84 14.85 7.70
N HIS A 197 3.55 16.12 7.99
CA HIS A 197 2.84 16.49 9.21
C HIS A 197 1.44 15.85 9.20
N PRO A 198 0.94 15.27 10.32
CA PRO A 198 -0.34 14.58 10.35
C PRO A 198 -1.54 15.42 9.89
N ASN A 199 -1.48 16.74 10.11
CA ASN A 199 -2.53 17.68 9.71
C ASN A 199 -2.31 18.29 8.32
N ARG A 200 -1.30 17.88 7.56
CA ARG A 200 -1.06 18.43 6.21
C ARG A 200 -2.24 18.10 5.30
N THR A 201 -2.68 19.10 4.56
CA THR A 201 -3.71 19.02 3.53
C THR A 201 -3.20 19.56 2.20
N ALA A 202 -3.99 19.40 1.13
CA ALA A 202 -3.65 19.94 -0.18
C ALA A 202 -3.61 21.48 -0.21
N ARG A 203 -4.19 22.16 0.78
CA ARG A 203 -4.17 23.62 0.90
C ARG A 203 -2.88 24.16 1.47
N ASP A 204 -2.14 23.31 2.18
CA ASP A 204 -0.83 23.65 2.73
C ASP A 204 0.19 23.55 1.60
N TYR A 205 0.30 24.63 0.81
CA TYR A 205 1.14 24.69 -0.39
C TYR A 205 1.84 26.04 -0.46
N GLY A 206 3.06 26.06 0.06
CA GLY A 206 3.82 27.30 0.29
C GLY A 206 5.32 27.06 0.49
N PRO A 207 6.09 28.12 0.76
CA PRO A 207 7.55 28.05 0.88
C PRO A 207 8.05 27.28 2.12
N HIS A 208 7.18 27.05 3.11
CA HIS A 208 7.51 26.34 4.35
C HIS A 208 7.07 24.86 4.35
N LEU A 209 6.56 24.38 3.22
CA LEU A 209 5.95 23.05 3.06
C LEU A 209 6.87 21.90 3.51
N ASP A 210 8.17 22.01 3.28
CA ASP A 210 9.14 20.95 3.59
C ASP A 210 9.68 21.00 5.03
N ASN A 211 9.41 22.05 5.81
CA ASN A 211 10.08 22.24 7.11
C ASN A 211 9.91 21.01 8.02
N PHE A 212 8.71 20.42 8.05
CA PHE A 212 8.45 19.20 8.80
C PHE A 212 9.26 18.00 8.28
N SER A 213 9.28 17.76 6.97
CA SER A 213 10.04 16.66 6.36
C SER A 213 11.54 16.80 6.61
N VAL A 214 12.06 18.04 6.61
CA VAL A 214 13.44 18.36 6.95
C VAL A 214 13.76 17.98 8.40
N TRP A 215 12.88 18.29 9.36
CA TRP A 215 13.03 17.84 10.74
C TRP A 215 13.09 16.31 10.85
N VAL A 216 12.15 15.62 10.22
CA VAL A 216 12.05 14.15 10.26
C VAL A 216 13.31 13.49 9.71
N ILE A 217 13.78 13.92 8.53
CA ILE A 217 14.98 13.36 7.90
C ILE A 217 16.22 13.68 8.75
N THR A 218 16.35 14.92 9.24
CA THR A 218 17.50 15.33 10.06
C THR A 218 17.60 14.53 11.35
N LEU A 219 16.50 14.38 12.09
CA LEU A 219 16.47 13.56 13.31
C LEU A 219 16.75 12.08 13.02
N SER A 220 16.27 11.57 11.88
CA SER A 220 16.55 10.20 11.47
C SER A 220 18.03 9.98 11.16
N LEU A 221 18.66 10.86 10.37
CA LEU A 221 20.07 10.77 10.04
C LEU A 221 20.95 10.95 11.28
N LEU A 222 20.65 11.95 12.11
CA LEU A 222 21.41 12.22 13.33
C LEU A 222 21.26 11.09 14.36
N GLY A 223 20.04 10.57 14.52
CA GLY A 223 19.78 9.41 15.39
C GLY A 223 20.58 8.19 14.96
N LEU A 224 20.54 7.84 13.67
CA LEU A 224 21.29 6.69 13.14
C LEU A 224 22.81 6.89 13.17
N ALA A 225 23.29 8.12 12.97
CA ALA A 225 24.71 8.42 13.05
C ALA A 225 25.27 8.25 14.47
N LEU A 226 24.49 8.59 15.49
CA LEU A 226 24.92 8.57 16.89
C LEU A 226 24.59 7.25 17.59
N ASP A 227 23.51 6.58 17.20
CA ASP A 227 23.10 5.27 17.69
C ASP A 227 22.58 4.39 16.54
N PRO A 228 23.47 3.65 15.85
CA PRO A 228 23.10 2.73 14.78
C PRO A 228 22.09 1.64 15.21
N GLY A 229 22.05 1.31 16.51
CA GLY A 229 21.14 0.31 17.09
C GLY A 229 19.66 0.68 16.95
N LEU A 230 19.35 1.96 16.78
CA LEU A 230 17.99 2.45 16.51
C LEU A 230 17.39 1.85 15.24
N ARG A 231 18.21 1.57 14.21
CA ARG A 231 17.73 0.97 12.94
C ARG A 231 17.12 -0.40 13.17
N SER A 232 17.85 -1.29 13.85
CA SER A 232 17.40 -2.65 14.14
C SER A 232 16.18 -2.65 15.07
N SER A 233 16.16 -1.75 16.04
CA SER A 233 15.12 -1.69 17.08
C SER A 233 13.78 -1.16 16.55
N PHE A 234 13.79 -0.19 15.62
CA PHE A 234 12.58 0.56 15.27
C PHE A 234 12.23 0.57 13.78
N SER A 235 13.19 0.31 12.87
CA SER A 235 13.02 0.61 11.45
C SER A 235 13.26 -0.58 10.51
N SER A 236 13.30 -1.81 11.04
CA SER A 236 13.41 -3.04 10.24
C SER A 236 12.20 -3.19 9.30
N GLY A 237 12.45 -3.13 7.97
CA GLY A 237 11.45 -3.38 6.93
C GLY A 237 10.44 -2.25 6.64
N SER A 238 10.67 -1.02 7.09
CA SER A 238 9.77 0.13 6.84
C SER A 238 10.21 1.02 5.68
N GLU A 239 9.24 1.65 4.98
CA GLU A 239 9.44 2.76 4.03
C GLU A 239 9.79 4.10 4.75
N ALA A 240 10.71 4.05 5.69
CA ALA A 240 11.19 5.18 6.47
C ALA A 240 12.66 5.00 6.84
N LEU A 241 13.35 6.12 7.10
CA LEU A 241 14.71 6.10 7.62
C LEU A 241 14.75 5.67 9.09
N LEU A 242 13.89 6.27 9.92
CA LEU A 242 13.76 5.93 11.33
C LEU A 242 12.35 6.21 11.86
N LEU A 243 11.90 7.46 11.79
CA LEU A 243 10.58 7.92 12.22
C LEU A 243 9.49 7.59 11.19
N LYS A 244 8.30 7.20 11.66
CA LYS A 244 7.14 6.82 10.82
C LYS A 244 5.92 7.64 11.16
N GLN A 245 4.89 7.59 10.30
CA GLN A 245 3.65 8.32 10.51
C GLN A 245 3.01 8.05 11.89
N SER A 246 3.06 6.81 12.37
CA SER A 246 2.53 6.42 13.68
C SER A 246 3.18 7.17 14.84
N ASP A 247 4.44 7.55 14.71
CA ASP A 247 5.19 8.29 15.73
C ASP A 247 4.69 9.73 15.86
N PHE A 248 4.18 10.31 14.78
CA PHE A 248 3.66 11.68 14.76
C PHE A 248 2.19 11.74 15.16
N VAL A 249 1.41 10.72 14.78
CA VAL A 249 -0.02 10.64 15.14
C VAL A 249 -0.20 10.35 16.63
N ASN A 250 0.66 9.50 17.22
CA ASN A 250 0.60 9.13 18.64
C ASN A 250 1.97 9.30 19.33
N PRO A 251 2.46 10.54 19.50
CA PRO A 251 3.82 10.78 19.99
C PRO A 251 4.06 10.30 21.42
N SER A 252 3.02 10.31 22.26
CA SER A 252 3.11 9.83 23.65
C SER A 252 3.39 8.34 23.77
N THR A 253 3.09 7.54 22.75
CA THR A 253 3.34 6.10 22.71
C THR A 253 4.52 5.72 21.82
N SER A 254 5.15 6.70 21.18
CA SER A 254 6.26 6.44 20.26
C SER A 254 7.53 6.08 21.02
N GLN A 255 7.92 4.81 20.91
CA GLN A 255 9.15 4.31 21.52
C GLN A 255 10.39 4.96 20.90
N VAL A 256 10.37 5.24 19.59
CA VAL A 256 11.50 5.90 18.92
C VAL A 256 11.65 7.35 19.35
N LEU A 257 10.56 8.13 19.46
CA LEU A 257 10.64 9.50 20.00
C LEU A 257 11.12 9.48 21.46
N THR A 258 10.65 8.51 22.25
CA THR A 258 11.11 8.32 23.64
C THR A 258 12.62 8.00 23.69
N ALA A 259 13.12 7.15 22.80
CA ALA A 259 14.54 6.83 22.70
C ALA A 259 15.37 8.06 22.30
N LEU A 260 14.90 8.86 21.33
CA LEU A 260 15.57 10.08 20.88
C LEU A 260 15.57 11.17 21.98
N GLN A 261 14.47 11.33 22.72
CA GLN A 261 14.37 12.25 23.87
C GLN A 261 15.34 11.88 24.99
N ASN A 262 15.54 10.58 25.22
CA ASN A 262 16.42 10.06 26.26
C ASN A 262 17.84 9.77 25.75
N SER A 263 18.21 10.24 24.56
CA SER A 263 19.54 10.04 24.00
C SER A 263 20.61 10.67 24.90
N ASN A 264 21.75 9.99 25.06
CA ASN A 264 22.92 10.52 25.76
C ASN A 264 23.57 11.70 25.03
N HIS A 265 23.24 11.93 23.76
CA HIS A 265 23.79 13.02 22.96
C HIS A 265 22.98 14.32 23.12
N PRO A 266 23.56 15.39 23.68
CA PRO A 266 22.82 16.62 23.99
C PRO A 266 22.15 17.27 22.78
N THR A 267 22.80 17.30 21.62
CA THR A 267 22.25 17.91 20.40
C THR A 267 21.03 17.14 19.88
N LEU A 268 21.10 15.80 19.82
CA LEU A 268 19.98 14.98 19.39
C LEU A 268 18.79 15.13 20.34
N ARG A 269 19.06 15.11 21.65
CA ARG A 269 18.03 15.34 22.67
C ARG A 269 17.39 16.73 22.54
N TYR A 270 18.19 17.78 22.39
CA TYR A 270 17.70 19.16 22.22
C TYR A 270 16.82 19.30 20.97
N LEU A 271 17.29 18.80 19.82
CA LEU A 271 16.54 18.86 18.57
C LEU A 271 15.24 18.04 18.64
N THR A 272 15.27 16.90 19.31
CA THR A 272 14.06 16.09 19.51
C THR A 272 13.06 16.81 20.41
N LEU A 273 13.52 17.43 21.50
CA LEU A 273 12.67 18.23 22.40
C LEU A 273 12.07 19.45 21.70
N ALA A 274 12.82 20.09 20.80
CA ALA A 274 12.33 21.18 19.97
C ALA A 274 11.29 20.71 18.94
N PHE A 275 11.45 19.51 18.39
CA PHE A 275 10.57 18.96 17.36
C PHE A 275 9.18 18.54 17.88
N ILE A 276 9.08 18.02 19.11
CA ILE A 276 7.81 17.46 19.65
C ILE A 276 6.65 18.47 19.62
N PRO A 277 6.79 19.73 20.05
CA PRO A 277 5.73 20.72 19.92
C PRO A 277 5.24 20.92 18.47
N TYR A 278 6.12 20.75 17.48
CA TYR A 278 5.76 20.94 16.07
C TYR A 278 4.84 19.84 15.53
N LEU A 279 4.71 18.69 16.21
CA LEU A 279 3.72 17.66 15.89
C LEU A 279 2.27 18.13 16.10
N PHE A 280 2.09 19.18 16.91
CA PHE A 280 0.80 19.77 17.24
C PHE A 280 0.63 21.17 16.64
N ALA A 281 1.50 21.54 15.70
CA ALA A 281 1.45 22.83 15.03
C ALA A 281 0.11 22.99 14.28
N PRO A 282 -0.60 24.13 14.44
CA PRO A 282 -1.88 24.36 13.76
C PRO A 282 -1.71 24.65 12.26
N SER A 283 -0.51 25.05 11.84
CA SER A 283 -0.15 25.31 10.44
C SER A 283 1.32 24.95 10.19
N LEU A 284 1.64 24.49 8.98
CA LEU A 284 3.03 24.24 8.56
C LEU A 284 3.90 25.50 8.61
N ASP A 285 3.33 26.67 8.40
CA ASP A 285 4.06 27.95 8.45
C ASP A 285 4.61 28.27 9.85
N SER A 286 4.05 27.65 10.89
CA SER A 286 4.52 27.82 12.27
C SER A 286 5.68 26.91 12.65
N ILE A 287 6.05 25.96 11.78
CA ILE A 287 7.15 25.04 12.00
C ILE A 287 8.45 25.72 11.54
N PRO A 288 9.39 26.02 12.44
CA PRO A 288 10.64 26.68 12.06
C PRO A 288 11.52 25.73 11.25
N ALA A 289 12.34 26.31 10.37
CA ALA A 289 13.32 25.55 9.63
C ALA A 289 14.49 25.11 10.51
N VAL A 290 15.04 23.93 10.23
CA VAL A 290 16.33 23.52 10.81
C VAL A 290 17.45 24.23 10.07
N GLU A 291 18.26 25.01 10.77
CA GLU A 291 19.44 25.66 10.20
C GLU A 291 20.64 24.70 10.17
N PRO A 292 21.50 24.73 9.14
CA PRO A 292 22.71 23.91 9.09
C PRO A 292 23.63 24.07 10.32
N SER A 293 23.61 25.25 10.95
CA SER A 293 24.36 25.54 12.18
C SER A 293 23.89 24.72 13.39
N ALA A 294 22.68 24.15 13.36
CA ALA A 294 22.16 23.31 14.44
C ALA A 294 23.01 22.04 14.68
N LEU A 295 23.77 21.60 13.67
CA LEU A 295 24.66 20.44 13.76
C LEU A 295 26.13 20.81 14.04
N ALA A 296 26.47 22.10 14.18
CA ALA A 296 27.86 22.56 14.27
C ALA A 296 28.62 22.06 15.53
N VAL A 297 27.89 21.64 16.57
CA VAL A 297 28.45 21.14 17.85
C VAL A 297 28.58 19.61 17.88
N VAL A 298 28.05 18.90 16.86
CA VAL A 298 28.10 17.43 16.81
C VAL A 298 29.46 16.98 16.26
N GLN A 299 30.43 16.84 17.15
CA GLN A 299 31.64 16.06 16.85
C GLN A 299 31.35 14.58 17.11
N ALA A 300 31.89 13.70 16.27
CA ALA A 300 31.84 12.25 16.50
C ALA A 300 32.37 11.93 17.91
N PRO A 301 31.83 10.92 18.61
CA PRO A 301 32.42 10.48 19.87
C PRO A 301 33.87 10.09 19.61
N THR A 302 34.82 10.83 20.21
CA THR A 302 36.17 10.31 20.42
C THR A 302 36.01 8.97 21.13
N PRO A 303 36.60 7.86 20.64
CA PRO A 303 36.52 6.61 21.37
C PRO A 303 37.07 6.87 22.76
N ALA A 304 36.21 6.74 23.78
CA ALA A 304 36.67 6.66 25.16
C ALA A 304 37.74 5.56 25.18
N PRO A 305 38.93 5.83 25.76
CA PRO A 305 39.97 4.82 25.80
C PRO A 305 39.35 3.59 26.48
N ALA A 306 39.32 2.48 25.75
CA ALA A 306 39.07 1.20 26.35
C ALA A 306 40.06 1.08 27.50
N ILE A 307 39.55 0.97 28.73
CA ILE A 307 40.38 0.59 29.87
C ILE A 307 40.79 -0.85 29.60
N LEU A 308 41.87 -0.99 28.83
CA LEU A 308 42.58 -2.24 28.64
C LEU A 308 43.25 -2.57 29.98
N PRO A 309 43.06 -3.79 30.52
CA PRO A 309 43.83 -4.26 31.66
C PRO A 309 45.33 -4.15 31.37
N ASP A 310 46.12 -3.81 32.38
CA ASP A 310 47.53 -3.42 32.22
C ASP A 310 48.38 -4.45 31.45
N TRP A 311 48.04 -5.74 31.52
CA TRP A 311 48.74 -6.81 30.79
C TRP A 311 48.59 -6.77 29.26
N LEU A 312 47.62 -6.03 28.71
CA LEU A 312 47.40 -5.92 27.26
C LEU A 312 48.02 -4.64 26.64
N ARG A 313 48.55 -3.74 27.46
CA ARG A 313 49.16 -2.47 27.00
C ARG A 313 50.60 -2.67 26.51
N ASP A 314 51.31 -3.62 27.10
CA ASP A 314 52.72 -3.92 26.79
C ASP A 314 52.90 -4.74 25.51
N THR A 315 51.92 -5.58 25.14
CA THR A 315 51.99 -6.45 23.96
C THR A 315 51.67 -5.72 22.65
N VAL A 316 50.77 -4.74 22.68
CA VAL A 316 50.38 -3.97 21.49
C VAL A 316 51.37 -2.83 21.19
N SER A 317 52.02 -2.27 22.20
CA SER A 317 53.02 -1.21 22.03
C SER A 317 54.34 -1.73 21.47
N ALA A 318 54.67 -3.00 21.71
CA ALA A 318 55.90 -3.63 21.21
C ALA A 318 55.84 -4.03 19.72
N GLN A 319 54.64 -4.24 19.15
CA GLN A 319 54.49 -4.63 17.73
C GLN A 319 54.32 -3.44 16.76
N ASN A 320 53.86 -2.28 17.22
CA ASN A 320 53.65 -1.11 16.36
C ASN A 320 54.90 -0.23 16.17
N ALA A 321 56.01 -0.52 16.84
CA ALA A 321 57.28 0.20 16.64
C ALA A 321 58.17 -0.40 15.52
N SER A 322 57.79 -1.54 14.94
CA SER A 322 58.61 -2.26 13.94
C SER A 322 57.83 -2.58 12.66
N ALA A 323 57.15 -1.58 12.07
CA ALA A 323 56.61 -1.71 10.72
C ALA A 323 56.44 -0.33 10.07
N SER A 324 57.54 0.33 9.74
CA SER A 324 57.53 1.45 8.80
C SER A 324 58.77 1.42 7.91
N THR A 325 58.80 0.45 6.99
CA THR A 325 59.64 0.54 5.79
C THR A 325 58.87 -0.03 4.59
N SER A 326 58.42 0.89 3.74
CA SER A 326 58.03 0.81 2.32
C SER A 326 57.76 -0.57 1.69
N LEU A 327 56.65 -0.68 0.94
CA LEU A 327 56.58 -1.37 -0.35
C LEU A 327 55.42 -0.80 -1.21
N PRO A 328 55.53 -0.86 -2.55
CA PRO A 328 54.62 -0.24 -3.51
C PRO A 328 53.42 -1.14 -3.85
N SER A 329 52.49 -0.50 -4.56
CA SER A 329 51.27 -1.00 -5.18
C SER A 329 51.41 -2.35 -5.88
N GLU A 330 50.53 -3.30 -5.55
CA GLU A 330 49.93 -4.18 -6.55
C GLU A 330 48.60 -4.78 -6.06
N SER A 331 47.63 -4.74 -6.97
CA SER A 331 46.28 -5.30 -6.99
C SER A 331 46.00 -6.51 -6.09
N ALA A 332 45.07 -6.34 -5.13
CA ALA A 332 44.40 -7.45 -4.45
C ALA A 332 42.97 -7.63 -5.00
N SER A 333 42.86 -8.51 -5.99
CA SER A 333 41.61 -9.22 -6.27
C SER A 333 41.39 -10.31 -5.22
N GLN A 334 40.12 -10.48 -4.87
CA GLN A 334 39.54 -11.44 -3.94
C GLN A 334 40.17 -12.84 -3.97
N SER A 335 40.60 -13.33 -2.81
CA SER A 335 40.51 -14.76 -2.47
C SER A 335 40.37 -14.92 -0.95
N THR A 336 39.23 -15.42 -0.53
CA THR A 336 39.06 -16.07 0.78
C THR A 336 40.10 -17.18 0.91
N GLY A 337 41.05 -17.06 1.82
CA GLY A 337 42.05 -18.11 1.98
C GLY A 337 42.97 -17.91 3.17
N ALA A 338 42.84 -18.78 4.18
CA ALA A 338 43.94 -19.14 5.07
C ALA A 338 44.98 -20.02 4.33
N GLY A 339 45.31 -19.67 3.08
CA GLY A 339 46.30 -20.39 2.27
C GLY A 339 47.71 -20.23 2.81
N TRP A 340 48.01 -19.06 3.40
CA TRP A 340 49.29 -18.79 4.04
C TRP A 340 49.58 -19.70 5.25
N LEU A 341 48.53 -20.16 5.95
CA LEU A 341 48.64 -21.06 7.10
C LEU A 341 48.95 -22.50 6.66
N LEU A 342 48.52 -22.89 5.46
CA LEU A 342 48.88 -24.16 4.85
C LEU A 342 50.36 -24.22 4.47
N ASP A 343 50.99 -23.12 4.08
CA ASP A 343 52.42 -23.11 3.72
C ASP A 343 53.35 -23.31 4.92
N HIS A 344 52.84 -23.15 6.16
CA HIS A 344 53.62 -23.24 7.39
C HIS A 344 53.38 -24.51 8.22
N LEU A 345 52.48 -25.41 7.80
CA LEU A 345 52.29 -26.72 8.45
C LEU A 345 53.24 -27.74 7.81
N GLU A 346 54.23 -28.21 8.58
CA GLU A 346 55.21 -29.21 8.16
C GLU A 346 54.52 -30.47 7.62
N THR A 347 54.63 -30.71 6.32
CA THR A 347 54.32 -32.02 5.74
C THR A 347 55.47 -32.97 6.05
N GLY A 348 55.17 -34.13 6.64
CA GLY A 348 56.17 -35.19 6.82
C GLY A 348 56.95 -35.46 5.53
N SER A 349 58.26 -35.66 5.67
CA SER A 349 59.21 -35.86 4.58
C SER A 349 58.67 -36.87 3.55
N PRO A 350 58.79 -36.61 2.23
CA PRO A 350 58.39 -37.58 1.22
C PRO A 350 59.09 -38.91 1.47
N GLN A 351 58.33 -39.99 1.63
CA GLN A 351 58.87 -41.35 1.85
C GLN A 351 59.63 -41.81 0.61
N ARG A 352 60.92 -41.47 0.53
CA ARG A 352 61.78 -41.90 -0.59
C ARG A 352 61.62 -43.42 -0.81
N LEU A 353 61.56 -43.82 -2.09
CA LEU A 353 61.66 -45.21 -2.54
C LEU A 353 63.06 -45.75 -2.14
N SER A 354 63.28 -46.03 -0.86
CA SER A 354 64.55 -46.53 -0.34
C SER A 354 64.43 -48.01 -0.03
N GLY A 355 65.15 -48.81 -0.81
CA GLY A 355 65.24 -50.25 -0.62
C GLY A 355 66.32 -50.84 -1.53
N THR A 356 66.87 -51.98 -1.14
CA THR A 356 67.76 -52.76 -2.01
C THR A 356 66.90 -53.51 -3.03
N PHE A 357 66.85 -53.03 -4.28
CA PHE A 357 66.13 -53.67 -5.39
C PHE A 357 66.87 -54.89 -5.98
N ARG A 358 67.61 -55.63 -5.15
CA ARG A 358 68.51 -56.70 -5.62
C ARG A 358 67.74 -57.85 -6.27
N PHE A 359 66.61 -58.23 -5.68
CA PHE A 359 65.76 -59.30 -6.20
C PHE A 359 65.10 -58.90 -7.52
N GLU A 360 64.60 -57.67 -7.62
CA GLU A 360 63.94 -57.17 -8.81
C GLU A 360 64.92 -56.97 -9.98
N LYS A 361 66.14 -56.50 -9.70
CA LYS A 361 67.24 -56.45 -10.67
C LYS A 361 67.65 -57.85 -11.13
N PHE A 362 67.71 -58.81 -10.21
CA PHE A 362 67.98 -60.21 -10.54
C PHE A 362 66.89 -60.80 -11.42
N LEU A 363 65.61 -60.55 -11.10
CA LEU A 363 64.47 -61.01 -11.88
C LEU A 363 64.49 -60.44 -13.31
N LEU A 364 64.79 -59.16 -13.47
CA LEU A 364 64.94 -58.52 -14.80
C LEU A 364 66.15 -59.08 -15.57
N ALA A 365 67.29 -59.29 -14.92
CA ALA A 365 68.47 -59.89 -15.54
C ALA A 365 68.20 -61.34 -15.97
N PHE A 366 67.50 -62.12 -15.14
CA PHE A 366 67.09 -63.47 -15.46
C PHE A 366 66.10 -63.49 -16.62
N ALA A 367 65.09 -62.61 -16.63
CA ALA A 367 64.15 -62.48 -17.73
C ALA A 367 64.84 -62.07 -19.04
N ALA A 368 65.84 -61.18 -18.99
CA ALA A 368 66.63 -60.80 -20.16
C ALA A 368 67.48 -61.95 -20.71
N LEU A 369 68.11 -62.73 -19.82
CA LEU A 369 68.86 -63.94 -20.21
C LEU A 369 67.94 -65.02 -20.78
N ALA A 370 66.77 -65.24 -20.16
CA ALA A 370 65.77 -66.18 -20.65
C ALA A 370 65.19 -65.74 -22.01
N PHE A 371 64.96 -64.43 -22.21
CA PHE A 371 64.57 -63.87 -23.49
C PHE A 371 65.62 -64.13 -24.57
N LEU A 372 66.91 -63.85 -24.29
CA LEU A 372 68.02 -64.14 -25.21
C LEU A 372 68.13 -65.64 -25.51
N GLY A 373 67.92 -66.49 -24.51
CA GLY A 373 67.90 -67.94 -24.66
C GLY A 373 66.77 -68.40 -25.59
N VAL A 374 65.55 -67.90 -25.39
CA VAL A 374 64.38 -68.24 -26.23
C VAL A 374 64.56 -67.69 -27.66
N VAL A 375 65.08 -66.47 -27.82
CA VAL A 375 65.37 -65.89 -29.15
C VAL A 375 66.46 -66.68 -29.86
N SER A 376 67.54 -67.05 -29.18
CA SER A 376 68.59 -67.91 -29.72
C SER A 376 68.03 -69.28 -30.11
N LEU A 377 67.14 -69.86 -29.29
CA LEU A 377 66.49 -71.13 -29.59
C LEU A 377 65.58 -71.05 -30.82
N ILE A 378 64.82 -69.95 -30.98
CA ILE A 378 64.01 -69.67 -32.19
C ILE A 378 64.91 -69.53 -33.44
N LEU A 379 66.12 -68.96 -33.29
CA LEU A 379 67.07 -68.75 -34.39
C LEU A 379 67.88 -70.01 -34.76
N LEU A 380 68.20 -70.87 -33.78
CA LEU A 380 69.07 -72.04 -33.97
C LEU A 380 68.33 -73.38 -34.14
N THR A 381 67.03 -73.48 -33.79
CA THR A 381 66.31 -74.77 -33.77
C THR A 381 64.97 -74.73 -34.52
N THR A 382 64.39 -75.89 -34.80
CA THR A 382 63.08 -76.06 -35.48
C THR A 382 61.86 -75.82 -34.58
N VAL A 383 62.02 -75.09 -33.47
CA VAL A 383 60.89 -74.70 -32.61
C VAL A 383 59.99 -73.78 -33.42
N THR A 384 58.69 -74.10 -33.50
CA THR A 384 57.76 -73.29 -34.27
C THR A 384 57.70 -71.88 -33.69
N PRO A 385 57.75 -70.83 -34.52
CA PRO A 385 57.81 -69.45 -34.05
C PRO A 385 56.63 -69.11 -33.11
N LEU A 386 55.47 -69.74 -33.32
CA LEU A 386 54.30 -69.59 -32.46
C LEU A 386 54.56 -70.00 -31.00
N ILE A 387 55.25 -71.12 -30.76
CA ILE A 387 55.59 -71.59 -29.42
C ILE A 387 56.60 -70.63 -28.79
N GLY A 388 57.64 -70.24 -29.54
CA GLY A 388 58.64 -69.27 -29.08
C GLY A 388 58.03 -67.93 -28.67
N PHE A 389 57.15 -67.35 -29.50
CA PHE A 389 56.44 -66.11 -29.17
C PHE A 389 55.50 -66.27 -27.96
N SER A 390 54.79 -67.40 -27.84
CA SER A 390 53.91 -67.66 -26.70
C SER A 390 54.68 -67.78 -25.37
N SER A 391 55.83 -68.45 -25.37
CA SER A 391 56.70 -68.58 -24.20
C SER A 391 57.28 -67.23 -23.79
N LEU A 392 57.61 -66.39 -24.77
CA LEU A 392 58.17 -65.06 -24.55
C LEU A 392 57.09 -64.10 -24.01
N LEU A 393 55.85 -64.18 -24.50
CA LEU A 393 54.72 -63.45 -23.95
C LEU A 393 54.39 -63.90 -22.52
N LEU A 394 54.40 -65.21 -22.23
CA LEU A 394 54.15 -65.74 -20.90
C LEU A 394 55.23 -65.33 -19.89
N LEU A 395 56.50 -65.32 -20.33
CA LEU A 395 57.64 -64.86 -19.53
C LEU A 395 57.51 -63.36 -19.19
N THR A 396 57.15 -62.53 -20.17
CA THR A 396 56.94 -61.09 -19.93
C THR A 396 55.77 -60.84 -18.98
N LEU A 397 54.64 -61.53 -19.16
CA LEU A 397 53.49 -61.41 -18.28
C LEU A 397 53.81 -61.86 -16.85
N ALA A 398 54.48 -63.01 -16.69
CA ALA A 398 54.90 -63.51 -15.38
C ALA A 398 55.88 -62.55 -14.68
N THR A 399 56.81 -61.95 -15.44
CA THR A 399 57.76 -60.95 -14.92
C THR A 399 57.04 -59.68 -14.47
N ILE A 400 56.09 -59.18 -15.26
CA ILE A 400 55.27 -58.01 -14.90
C ILE A 400 54.43 -58.31 -13.65
N LEU A 401 53.81 -59.48 -13.56
CA LEU A 401 53.02 -59.89 -12.39
C LEU A 401 53.88 -60.03 -11.12
N MET A 402 55.08 -60.61 -11.22
CA MET A 402 56.00 -60.70 -10.09
C MET A 402 56.54 -59.34 -9.65
N LEU A 403 56.86 -58.44 -10.60
CA LEU A 403 57.25 -57.06 -10.28
C LEU A 403 56.08 -56.27 -9.67
N GLY A 404 54.86 -56.46 -10.15
CA GLY A 404 53.65 -55.88 -9.58
C GLY A 404 53.35 -56.40 -8.18
N PHE A 405 53.56 -57.69 -7.94
CA PHE A 405 53.42 -58.30 -6.61
C PHE A 405 54.49 -57.80 -5.63
N GLY A 406 55.74 -57.66 -6.08
CA GLY A 406 56.83 -57.05 -5.31
C GLY A 406 56.56 -55.58 -4.97
N PHE A 407 56.06 -54.80 -5.93
CA PHE A 407 55.61 -53.43 -5.70
C PHE A 407 54.49 -53.35 -4.65
N SER A 408 53.49 -54.22 -4.77
CA SER A 408 52.37 -54.30 -3.83
C SER A 408 52.86 -54.69 -2.43
N LEU A 409 53.65 -55.74 -2.25
CA LEU A 409 54.15 -56.13 -0.92
C LEU A 409 55.00 -55.04 -0.23
N ARG A 410 55.79 -54.28 -1.01
CA ARG A 410 56.79 -53.34 -0.47
C ARG A 410 56.26 -51.92 -0.26
N PHE A 411 55.26 -51.50 -1.03
CA PHE A 411 54.78 -50.11 -1.05
C PHE A 411 53.27 -49.95 -0.83
N ASN A 412 52.57 -51.03 -0.52
CA ASN A 412 51.19 -51.02 -0.05
C ASN A 412 51.16 -50.78 1.47
N SER A 413 51.61 -49.59 1.90
CA SER A 413 51.61 -49.23 3.32
C SER A 413 50.18 -49.11 3.85
N PRO A 414 49.90 -49.59 5.08
CA PRO A 414 48.61 -49.38 5.73
C PRO A 414 48.26 -47.89 5.81
N GLU A 415 49.26 -47.03 6.03
CA GLU A 415 49.11 -45.57 6.07
C GLU A 415 48.56 -44.96 4.78
N ARG A 416 48.95 -45.46 3.60
CA ARG A 416 48.41 -44.99 2.31
C ARG A 416 46.96 -45.42 2.12
N ARG A 417 46.60 -46.64 2.53
CA ARG A 417 45.22 -47.14 2.47
C ARG A 417 44.31 -46.36 3.40
N ASP A 418 44.78 -46.03 4.60
CA ASP A 418 44.03 -45.24 5.58
C ASP A 418 43.89 -43.78 5.11
N ALA A 419 44.91 -43.22 4.45
CA ALA A 419 44.81 -41.92 3.80
C ALA A 419 43.79 -41.92 2.64
N LEU A 420 43.73 -42.97 1.83
CA LEU A 420 42.76 -43.10 0.74
C LEU A 420 41.32 -43.27 1.27
N ARG A 421 41.14 -44.12 2.29
CA ARG A 421 39.84 -44.33 2.96
C ARG A 421 39.34 -43.05 3.62
N SER A 422 40.20 -42.35 4.37
CA SER A 422 39.82 -41.07 4.99
C SER A 422 39.40 -40.01 3.98
N VAL A 423 40.03 -39.94 2.79
CA VAL A 423 39.55 -39.06 1.72
C VAL A 423 38.15 -39.47 1.25
N HIS A 424 37.92 -40.77 0.99
CA HIS A 424 36.60 -41.25 0.57
C HIS A 424 35.52 -40.97 1.64
N ASP A 425 35.77 -41.32 2.89
CA ASP A 425 34.82 -41.15 4.00
C ASP A 425 34.48 -39.67 4.23
N LEU A 426 35.48 -38.78 4.09
CA LEU A 426 35.27 -37.33 4.18
C LEU A 426 34.48 -36.79 2.98
N GLU A 427 34.68 -37.31 1.76
CA GLU A 427 33.88 -36.90 0.59
C GLU A 427 32.42 -37.31 0.73
N GLU A 428 32.15 -38.50 1.26
CA GLU A 428 30.81 -39.00 1.54
C GLU A 428 30.14 -38.15 2.62
N THR A 429 30.83 -37.91 3.74
CA THR A 429 30.36 -37.05 4.83
C THR A 429 30.04 -35.64 4.33
N ARG A 430 30.90 -35.05 3.49
CA ARG A 430 30.67 -33.73 2.89
C ARG A 430 29.41 -33.71 2.03
N LEU A 431 29.19 -34.77 1.23
CA LEU A 431 28.04 -34.87 0.35
C LEU A 431 26.74 -35.01 1.14
N GLU A 432 26.73 -35.80 2.21
CA GLU A 432 25.60 -35.93 3.13
C GLU A 432 25.26 -34.60 3.83
N LEU A 433 26.27 -33.90 4.34
CA LEU A 433 26.08 -32.59 4.98
C LEU A 433 25.55 -31.54 3.98
N LYS A 434 26.02 -31.54 2.72
CA LYS A 434 25.48 -30.67 1.66
C LYS A 434 24.01 -30.98 1.35
N LYS A 435 23.63 -32.26 1.25
CA LYS A 435 22.22 -32.67 1.08
C LYS A 435 21.36 -32.21 2.26
N LYS A 436 21.87 -32.31 3.48
CA LYS A 436 21.18 -31.86 4.69
C LYS A 436 21.00 -30.34 4.72
N ASP A 437 22.00 -29.55 4.34
CA ASP A 437 21.87 -28.08 4.26
C ASP A 437 20.84 -27.65 3.20
N GLN A 438 20.81 -28.36 2.06
CA GLN A 438 19.81 -28.12 1.03
C GLN A 438 18.39 -28.44 1.52
N ALA A 439 18.19 -29.57 2.21
CA ALA A 439 16.90 -29.93 2.80
C ALA A 439 16.41 -28.90 3.84
N LEU A 440 17.31 -28.40 4.69
CA LEU A 440 16.99 -27.35 5.67
C LEU A 440 16.65 -26.01 4.99
N THR A 441 17.33 -25.69 3.89
CA THR A 441 17.03 -24.49 3.09
C THR A 441 15.64 -24.58 2.45
N ASP A 442 15.28 -25.74 1.91
CA ASP A 442 13.95 -26.01 1.34
C ASP A 442 12.86 -25.98 2.42
N GLU A 443 13.14 -26.53 3.60
CA GLU A 443 12.24 -26.47 4.76
C GLU A 443 11.98 -25.03 5.20
N ARG A 444 13.02 -24.20 5.30
CA ARG A 444 12.88 -22.77 5.61
C ARG A 444 12.02 -22.04 4.57
N ALA A 445 12.20 -22.35 3.29
CA ALA A 445 11.37 -21.79 2.23
C ALA A 445 9.91 -22.22 2.34
N ARG A 446 9.63 -23.47 2.74
CA ARG A 446 8.27 -23.97 2.99
C ARG A 446 7.61 -23.27 4.18
N ILE A 447 8.34 -23.09 5.29
CA ILE A 447 7.86 -22.36 6.49
C ILE A 447 7.47 -20.92 6.10
N THR A 448 8.31 -20.24 5.31
CA THR A 448 8.04 -18.87 4.85
C THR A 448 6.81 -18.79 3.94
N ARG A 449 6.64 -19.74 3.00
CA ARG A 449 5.45 -19.80 2.14
C ARG A 449 4.18 -20.09 2.94
N ALA A 450 4.25 -21.02 3.89
CA ALA A 450 3.12 -21.35 4.76
C ALA A 450 2.68 -20.14 5.61
N GLU A 451 3.63 -19.38 6.16
CA GLU A 451 3.34 -18.12 6.87
C GLU A 451 2.60 -17.13 5.95
N GLN A 452 3.09 -16.93 4.72
CA GLN A 452 2.46 -16.02 3.76
C GLN A 452 1.04 -16.46 3.37
N GLU A 453 0.83 -17.76 3.15
CA GLU A 453 -0.48 -18.31 2.80
C GLU A 453 -1.50 -18.16 3.94
N GLU A 454 -1.11 -18.49 5.18
CA GLU A 454 -1.98 -18.33 6.35
C GLU A 454 -2.26 -16.85 6.65
N MET A 455 -1.27 -15.97 6.52
CA MET A 455 -1.46 -14.53 6.66
C MET A 455 -2.42 -13.98 5.58
N ALA A 456 -2.28 -14.43 4.33
CA ALA A 456 -3.18 -14.06 3.25
C ALA A 456 -4.62 -14.53 3.52
N LYS A 457 -4.80 -15.72 4.10
CA LYS A 457 -6.13 -16.22 4.55
C LYS A 457 -6.72 -15.33 5.63
N LEU A 458 -5.95 -14.92 6.64
CA LEU A 458 -6.41 -14.04 7.71
C LEU A 458 -6.80 -12.65 7.18
N VAL A 459 -6.01 -12.06 6.29
CA VAL A 459 -6.35 -10.79 5.63
C VAL A 459 -7.62 -10.91 4.80
N LYS A 460 -7.79 -12.03 4.07
CA LYS A 460 -9.02 -12.32 3.32
C LYS A 460 -10.24 -12.46 4.23
N GLN A 461 -10.09 -13.08 5.39
CA GLN A 461 -11.16 -13.18 6.39
C GLN A 461 -11.49 -11.82 7.01
N GLN A 462 -10.49 -10.99 7.29
CA GLN A 462 -10.71 -9.64 7.84
C GLN A 462 -11.46 -8.74 6.85
N THR A 463 -11.07 -8.77 5.58
CA THR A 463 -11.77 -8.04 4.52
C THR A 463 -13.19 -8.57 4.29
N ALA A 464 -13.39 -9.89 4.33
CA ALA A 464 -14.72 -10.50 4.26
C ALA A 464 -15.62 -10.06 5.44
N ASN A 465 -15.09 -10.05 6.66
CA ASN A 465 -15.83 -9.60 7.85
C ASN A 465 -16.26 -8.13 7.71
N ALA A 466 -15.35 -7.25 7.28
CA ALA A 466 -15.67 -5.82 7.06
C ALA A 466 -16.72 -5.63 5.95
N ASN A 467 -16.64 -6.41 4.87
CA ASN A 467 -17.63 -6.37 3.79
C ASN A 467 -19.00 -6.89 4.24
N GLN A 468 -19.02 -7.96 5.04
CA GLN A 468 -20.25 -8.54 5.60
C GLN A 468 -20.93 -7.57 6.58
N GLU A 469 -20.16 -6.91 7.45
CA GLU A 469 -20.67 -5.85 8.33
C GLU A 469 -21.31 -4.72 7.52
N ARG A 470 -20.59 -4.20 6.51
CA ARG A 470 -21.09 -3.11 5.66
C ARG A 470 -22.37 -3.51 4.91
N ALA A 471 -22.43 -4.72 4.38
CA ALA A 471 -23.60 -5.24 3.68
C ALA A 471 -24.80 -5.40 4.62
N ALA A 472 -24.58 -5.94 5.83
CA ALA A 472 -25.63 -6.11 6.83
C ALA A 472 -26.18 -4.76 7.34
N LEU A 473 -25.30 -3.78 7.58
CA LEU A 473 -25.71 -2.43 7.97
C LEU A 473 -26.52 -1.75 6.85
N ALA A 474 -26.08 -1.88 5.59
CA ALA A 474 -26.79 -1.32 4.44
C ALA A 474 -28.19 -1.96 4.25
N ALA A 475 -28.31 -3.28 4.39
CA ALA A 475 -29.60 -3.96 4.31
C ALA A 475 -30.57 -3.52 5.43
N LEU A 476 -30.04 -3.32 6.64
CA LEU A 476 -30.82 -2.83 7.77
C LEU A 476 -31.26 -1.37 7.57
N ASP A 477 -30.40 -0.52 7.00
CA ASP A 477 -30.73 0.86 6.64
C ASP A 477 -31.80 0.94 5.56
N GLN A 478 -31.70 0.11 4.52
CA GLN A 478 -32.71 0.04 3.47
C GLN A 478 -34.08 -0.39 4.03
N THR A 479 -34.09 -1.41 4.90
CA THR A 479 -35.31 -1.87 5.55
C THR A 479 -35.91 -0.77 6.43
N SER A 480 -35.09 -0.11 7.26
CA SER A 480 -35.53 1.00 8.11
C SER A 480 -36.09 2.17 7.31
N GLN A 481 -35.45 2.55 6.20
CA GLN A 481 -35.95 3.62 5.31
C GLN A 481 -37.30 3.26 4.69
N SER A 482 -37.50 2.00 4.28
CA SER A 482 -38.77 1.54 3.73
C SER A 482 -39.90 1.59 4.77
N GLU A 483 -39.63 1.18 6.01
CA GLU A 483 -40.58 1.24 7.13
C GLU A 483 -40.94 2.68 7.48
N LEU A 484 -39.94 3.57 7.60
CA LEU A 484 -40.16 4.99 7.89
C LEU A 484 -40.95 5.69 6.79
N THR A 485 -40.72 5.32 5.52
CA THR A 485 -41.49 5.84 4.38
C THR A 485 -42.95 5.37 4.46
N SER A 486 -43.19 4.10 4.79
CA SER A 486 -44.54 3.56 5.00
C SER A 486 -45.27 4.27 6.14
N LEU A 487 -44.60 4.51 7.26
CA LEU A 487 -45.16 5.27 8.40
C LEU A 487 -45.43 6.73 8.03
N LYS A 488 -44.55 7.38 7.27
CA LYS A 488 -44.75 8.75 6.76
C LYS A 488 -45.99 8.82 5.86
N ASN A 489 -46.15 7.86 4.95
CA ASN A 489 -47.32 7.81 4.08
C ASN A 489 -48.62 7.59 4.88
N LYS A 490 -48.59 6.73 5.89
CA LYS A 490 -49.74 6.55 6.81
C LYS A 490 -50.08 7.83 7.57
N ARG A 491 -49.08 8.58 8.05
CA ARG A 491 -49.29 9.88 8.70
C ARG A 491 -50.02 10.85 7.78
N GLN A 492 -49.54 10.98 6.54
CA GLN A 492 -50.17 11.84 5.54
C GLN A 492 -51.62 11.42 5.25
N GLN A 493 -51.89 10.12 5.12
CA GLN A 493 -53.26 9.62 4.93
C GLN A 493 -54.19 9.95 6.11
N ILE A 494 -53.68 9.94 7.35
CA ILE A 494 -54.45 10.31 8.54
C ILE A 494 -54.75 11.82 8.53
N GLU A 495 -53.76 12.65 8.18
CA GLU A 495 -53.93 14.10 8.04
C GLU A 495 -54.94 14.46 6.94
N GLU A 496 -54.86 13.81 5.77
CA GLU A 496 -55.82 13.98 4.67
C GLU A 496 -57.24 13.58 5.08
N LYS A 497 -57.39 12.43 5.78
CA LYS A 497 -58.68 11.99 6.33
C LYS A 497 -59.22 12.94 7.38
N ARG A 498 -58.36 13.49 8.24
CA ARG A 498 -58.72 14.50 9.24
C ARG A 498 -59.25 15.73 8.52
N ASP A 499 -58.51 16.28 7.57
CA ASP A 499 -58.90 17.51 6.88
C ASP A 499 -60.20 17.31 6.09
N ALA A 500 -60.37 16.15 5.42
CA ALA A 500 -61.62 15.79 4.76
C ALA A 500 -62.81 15.69 5.75
N ALA A 501 -62.61 15.07 6.92
CA ALA A 501 -63.64 14.98 7.95
C ALA A 501 -64.02 16.36 8.52
N PHE A 502 -63.04 17.23 8.73
CA PHE A 502 -63.26 18.61 9.21
C PHE A 502 -64.01 19.45 8.17
N GLN A 503 -63.64 19.35 6.89
CA GLN A 503 -64.35 20.04 5.80
C GLN A 503 -65.79 19.53 5.67
N ALA A 504 -66.01 18.21 5.71
CA ALA A 504 -67.36 17.64 5.65
C ALA A 504 -68.23 18.08 6.84
N ALA A 505 -67.66 18.17 8.04
CA ALA A 505 -68.37 18.67 9.21
C ALA A 505 -68.69 20.17 9.11
N LEU A 506 -67.76 20.98 8.59
CA LEU A 506 -67.97 22.42 8.37
C LEU A 506 -69.08 22.67 7.34
N GLU A 507 -69.09 21.94 6.23
CA GLU A 507 -70.12 22.06 5.20
C GLU A 507 -71.50 21.63 5.73
N ARG A 508 -71.59 20.55 6.50
CA ARG A 508 -72.85 20.17 7.18
C ARG A 508 -73.36 21.31 8.08
N LEU A 509 -72.48 21.88 8.92
CA LEU A 509 -72.85 23.00 9.79
C LEU A 509 -73.27 24.25 8.99
N ARG A 510 -72.61 24.53 7.87
CA ARG A 510 -72.97 25.64 6.97
C ARG A 510 -74.34 25.46 6.36
N VAL A 511 -74.67 24.25 5.88
CA VAL A 511 -76.00 23.93 5.33
C VAL A 511 -77.06 24.08 6.40
N GLU A 512 -76.89 23.45 7.57
CA GLU A 512 -77.85 23.53 8.68
C GLU A 512 -78.08 24.97 9.18
N ARG A 513 -77.02 25.80 9.18
CA ARG A 513 -77.12 27.20 9.61
C ARG A 513 -77.73 28.08 8.53
N MET A 514 -77.42 27.82 7.26
CA MET A 514 -78.03 28.49 6.11
C MET A 514 -79.55 28.26 6.11
N GLU A 515 -80.00 27.01 6.28
CA GLU A 515 -81.43 26.67 6.33
C GLU A 515 -82.14 27.37 7.48
N ARG A 516 -81.59 27.31 8.70
CA ARG A 516 -82.15 28.03 9.86
C ARG A 516 -82.23 29.54 9.66
N MET A 517 -81.25 30.14 8.98
CA MET A 517 -81.29 31.57 8.65
C MET A 517 -82.36 31.90 7.61
N LEU A 518 -82.52 31.07 6.58
CA LEU A 518 -83.54 31.24 5.56
C LEU A 518 -84.96 31.02 6.11
N GLU A 519 -85.12 30.16 7.11
CA GLU A 519 -86.36 29.98 7.88
C GLU A 519 -86.73 31.20 8.72
N ALA A 520 -85.74 31.96 9.20
CA ALA A 520 -85.99 33.17 9.97
C ALA A 520 -86.51 34.34 9.11
N PHE A 521 -86.20 34.37 7.80
CA PHE A 521 -86.67 35.43 6.90
C PHE A 521 -88.10 35.17 6.42
N ARG A 522 -89.08 35.80 7.07
CA ARG A 522 -90.50 35.67 6.71
C ARG A 522 -90.87 36.54 5.51
N VAL A 523 -91.69 35.98 4.62
CA VAL A 523 -92.23 36.69 3.43
C VAL A 523 -93.17 37.83 3.84
N ALA A 524 -93.87 37.69 4.97
CA ALA A 524 -94.74 38.72 5.52
C ALA A 524 -93.97 40.02 5.83
N ASP A 525 -92.79 39.89 6.46
CA ASP A 525 -91.94 40.98 6.94
C ASP A 525 -91.03 41.56 5.84
N ALA A 526 -91.04 40.97 4.65
CA ALA A 526 -90.20 41.37 3.54
C ALA A 526 -90.65 42.71 2.92
N VAL A 527 -89.70 43.64 2.77
CA VAL A 527 -89.89 44.87 1.99
C VAL A 527 -89.73 44.51 0.52
N LEU A 528 -90.86 44.26 -0.15
CA LEU A 528 -90.94 43.85 -1.54
C LEU A 528 -91.48 45.01 -2.39
N PRO A 529 -91.17 45.09 -3.70
CA PRO A 529 -91.70 46.14 -4.57
C PRO A 529 -93.23 46.25 -4.50
N TRP A 530 -93.78 47.43 -4.78
CA TRP A 530 -95.23 47.74 -4.75
C TRP A 530 -96.12 46.75 -5.53
N ILE A 531 -95.51 46.02 -6.46
CA ILE A 531 -96.11 44.97 -7.28
C ILE A 531 -96.57 43.76 -6.41
N ILE A 532 -96.04 43.57 -5.20
CA ILE A 532 -96.43 42.49 -4.26
C ILE A 532 -97.28 43.07 -3.12
N ASN A 533 -98.60 42.95 -3.24
CA ASN A 533 -99.58 43.49 -2.29
C ASN A 533 -99.85 42.55 -1.10
N ARG A 534 -100.59 43.05 -0.09
CA ARG A 534 -100.93 42.30 1.14
C ARG A 534 -101.72 41.01 0.85
N GLU A 535 -102.61 41.04 -0.13
CA GLU A 535 -103.41 39.89 -0.57
C GLU A 535 -102.53 38.77 -1.14
N LEU A 536 -101.54 39.11 -1.97
CA LEU A 536 -100.60 38.14 -2.53
C LEU A 536 -99.70 37.54 -1.45
N LYS A 537 -99.25 38.33 -0.46
CA LYS A 537 -98.52 37.79 0.71
C LYS A 537 -99.37 36.79 1.51
N GLN A 538 -100.67 37.05 1.67
CA GLN A 538 -101.60 36.12 2.32
C GLN A 538 -101.86 34.86 1.45
N ALA A 539 -101.95 35.01 0.12
CA ALA A 539 -102.08 33.88 -0.80
C ALA A 539 -100.82 32.99 -0.79
N LEU A 540 -99.62 33.57 -0.74
CA LEU A 540 -98.34 32.85 -0.58
C LEU A 540 -98.31 32.06 0.74
N ASN A 541 -98.71 32.69 1.85
CA ASN A 541 -98.78 32.04 3.16
C ASN A 541 -99.75 30.85 3.16
N ARG A 542 -100.95 31.00 2.58
CA ARG A 542 -101.95 29.91 2.44
C ARG A 542 -101.43 28.73 1.61
N ASN A 543 -100.55 28.98 0.65
CA ASN A 543 -99.94 27.96 -0.20
C ASN A 543 -98.61 27.41 0.36
N GLY A 544 -98.27 27.72 1.62
CA GLY A 544 -97.10 27.17 2.31
C GLY A 544 -95.78 27.90 2.05
N PHE A 545 -95.80 29.08 1.41
CA PHE A 545 -94.62 29.93 1.21
C PHE A 545 -94.55 30.99 2.31
N VAL A 546 -94.07 30.59 3.49
CA VAL A 546 -94.04 31.42 4.70
C VAL A 546 -92.71 32.16 4.85
N THR A 547 -91.62 31.50 4.45
CA THR A 547 -90.24 31.93 4.66
C THR A 547 -89.43 31.90 3.38
N ALA A 548 -88.26 32.56 3.37
CA ALA A 548 -87.33 32.52 2.24
C ALA A 548 -86.84 31.09 1.94
N ALA A 549 -86.80 30.21 2.94
CA ALA A 549 -86.46 28.80 2.75
C ALA A 549 -87.54 28.02 1.98
N ASP A 550 -88.81 28.46 2.00
CA ASP A 550 -89.91 27.76 1.33
C ASP A 550 -89.94 28.01 -0.19
N ILE A 551 -89.22 29.02 -0.66
CA ILE A 551 -89.11 29.40 -2.07
C ILE A 551 -87.76 28.94 -2.59
N THR A 552 -87.71 27.87 -3.39
CA THR A 552 -86.45 27.33 -3.91
C THR A 552 -86.16 27.84 -5.33
N ASN A 553 -87.15 27.78 -6.21
CA ASN A 553 -87.03 28.21 -7.60
C ASN A 553 -88.42 28.50 -8.19
N PHE A 554 -88.51 28.78 -9.49
CA PHE A 554 -89.77 28.89 -10.22
C PHE A 554 -89.83 27.95 -11.42
N ARG A 555 -91.03 27.62 -11.89
CA ARG A 555 -91.30 26.93 -13.15
C ARG A 555 -92.46 27.59 -13.87
N VAL A 556 -92.42 27.61 -15.19
CA VAL A 556 -93.52 28.08 -16.02
C VAL A 556 -94.13 26.85 -16.67
N ASN A 557 -95.36 26.50 -16.25
CA ASN A 557 -96.06 25.36 -16.82
C ASN A 557 -97.05 25.85 -17.89
N PRO A 558 -96.99 25.32 -19.12
CA PRO A 558 -98.00 25.59 -20.13
C PRO A 558 -99.25 24.77 -19.82
N LEU A 559 -100.37 25.42 -19.49
CA LEU A 559 -101.67 24.77 -19.29
C LEU A 559 -102.73 25.50 -20.11
N LYS A 560 -103.34 24.78 -21.06
CA LYS A 560 -104.51 25.23 -21.87
C LYS A 560 -104.41 26.69 -22.39
N GLY A 561 -103.31 27.02 -23.06
CA GLY A 561 -103.16 28.30 -23.77
C GLY A 561 -102.67 29.49 -22.93
N GLU A 562 -102.51 29.34 -21.61
CA GLU A 562 -101.91 30.37 -20.75
C GLU A 562 -100.72 29.81 -19.97
N SER A 563 -99.57 30.51 -20.03
CA SER A 563 -98.36 30.17 -19.28
C SER A 563 -98.51 30.62 -17.82
N ARG A 564 -98.74 29.69 -16.88
CA ARG A 564 -98.89 30.02 -15.45
C ARG A 564 -97.55 29.93 -14.74
N PHE A 565 -97.21 30.99 -13.99
CA PHE A 565 -95.99 31.04 -13.18
C PHE A 565 -96.21 30.31 -11.85
N CYS A 566 -95.38 29.31 -11.57
CA CYS A 566 -95.45 28.50 -10.37
C CYS A 566 -94.17 28.63 -9.54
N LEU A 567 -94.30 28.70 -8.22
CA LEU A 567 -93.16 28.63 -7.30
C LEU A 567 -92.88 27.18 -6.94
N VAL A 568 -91.60 26.84 -6.85
CA VAL A 568 -91.14 25.52 -6.42
C VAL A 568 -90.90 25.56 -4.93
N ASN A 569 -91.54 24.65 -4.20
CA ASN A 569 -91.35 24.52 -2.76
C ASN A 569 -90.08 23.70 -2.41
N ARG A 570 -89.80 23.52 -1.11
CA ARG A 570 -88.66 22.69 -0.65
C ARG A 570 -88.70 21.24 -1.12
N ARG A 571 -89.90 20.71 -1.40
CA ARG A 571 -90.11 19.33 -1.88
C ARG A 571 -90.01 19.20 -3.40
N GLY A 572 -89.67 20.28 -4.11
CA GLY A 572 -89.57 20.29 -5.57
C GLY A 572 -90.93 20.36 -6.30
N ALA A 573 -92.04 20.52 -5.57
CA ALA A 573 -93.37 20.64 -6.16
C ALA A 573 -93.59 22.08 -6.67
N ALA A 574 -94.07 22.20 -7.91
CA ALA A 574 -94.44 23.47 -8.50
C ALA A 574 -95.89 23.82 -8.14
N ILE A 575 -96.07 24.86 -7.32
CA ILE A 575 -97.36 25.32 -6.81
C ILE A 575 -97.74 26.62 -7.51
N ALA A 576 -98.93 26.64 -8.11
CA ALA A 576 -99.51 27.85 -8.68
C ALA A 576 -100.16 28.67 -7.57
N VAL A 577 -99.78 29.94 -7.45
CA VAL A 577 -100.34 30.86 -6.45
C VAL A 577 -101.19 31.91 -7.16
N GLU A 578 -102.41 32.12 -6.67
CA GLU A 578 -103.34 33.11 -7.23
C GLU A 578 -102.77 34.54 -7.10
N GLY A 579 -102.82 35.31 -8.18
CA GLY A 579 -102.26 36.67 -8.24
C GLY A 579 -100.75 36.76 -8.49
N LEU A 580 -100.07 35.64 -8.75
CA LEU A 580 -98.65 35.58 -9.04
C LEU A 580 -98.36 35.65 -10.55
N SER A 581 -97.98 36.83 -11.04
CA SER A 581 -97.47 37.03 -12.40
C SER A 581 -95.96 36.73 -12.49
N ALA A 582 -95.43 36.61 -13.71
CA ALA A 582 -94.00 36.41 -13.93
C ALA A 582 -93.14 37.51 -13.28
N GLU A 583 -93.54 38.78 -13.39
CA GLU A 583 -92.84 39.92 -12.78
C GLU A 583 -92.82 39.84 -11.24
N ARG A 584 -93.97 39.52 -10.63
CA ARG A 584 -94.12 39.33 -9.18
C ARG A 584 -93.29 38.14 -8.68
N GLY A 585 -93.28 37.06 -9.45
CA GLY A 585 -92.50 35.85 -9.16
C GLY A 585 -90.99 36.10 -9.22
N VAL A 586 -90.51 36.83 -10.23
CA VAL A 586 -89.09 37.20 -10.33
C VAL A 586 -88.65 38.07 -9.16
N ALA A 587 -89.49 39.02 -8.72
CA ALA A 587 -89.18 39.87 -7.55
C ALA A 587 -89.01 39.05 -6.26
N LEU A 588 -89.82 38.02 -6.03
CA LEU A 588 -89.67 37.10 -4.88
C LEU A 588 -88.37 36.28 -4.95
N ILE A 589 -88.00 35.81 -6.13
CA ILE A 589 -86.75 35.06 -6.34
C ILE A 589 -85.53 35.95 -6.11
N LEU A 590 -85.55 37.20 -6.57
CA LEU A 590 -84.48 38.17 -6.33
C LEU A 590 -84.34 38.50 -4.84
N TRP A 591 -85.46 38.69 -4.13
CA TRP A 591 -85.45 38.87 -2.68
C TRP A 591 -84.85 37.66 -1.94
N ARG A 592 -85.27 36.45 -2.30
CA ARG A 592 -84.71 35.21 -1.72
C ARG A 592 -83.21 35.09 -1.98
N ARG A 593 -82.74 35.39 -3.20
CA ARG A 593 -81.30 35.44 -3.54
C ARG A 593 -80.54 36.50 -2.73
N ALA A 594 -81.15 37.65 -2.45
CA ALA A 594 -80.55 38.66 -1.58
C ALA A 594 -80.44 38.17 -0.11
N MET A 595 -81.45 37.46 0.38
CA MET A 595 -81.42 36.84 1.71
C MET A 595 -80.36 35.73 1.81
N GLU A 596 -80.21 34.90 0.77
CA GLU A 596 -79.10 33.95 0.67
C GLU A 596 -77.74 34.63 0.68
N ALA A 597 -77.56 35.72 -0.08
CA ALA A 597 -76.30 36.46 -0.09
C ALA A 597 -75.97 37.04 1.30
N ARG A 598 -76.99 37.50 2.04
CA ARG A 598 -76.84 37.97 3.42
C ARG A 598 -76.50 36.83 4.38
N ALA A 599 -77.16 35.68 4.25
CA ALA A 599 -76.88 34.50 5.06
C ALA A 599 -75.47 33.95 4.80
N LYS A 600 -75.03 33.93 3.53
CA LYS A 600 -73.67 33.49 3.13
C LYS A 600 -72.58 34.33 3.82
N LYS A 601 -72.78 35.63 3.99
CA LYS A 601 -71.83 36.52 4.69
C LYS A 601 -71.69 36.23 6.18
N LEU A 602 -72.70 35.61 6.79
CA LEU A 602 -72.77 35.33 8.23
C LEU A 602 -72.49 33.86 8.56
N LEU A 603 -72.14 33.05 7.57
CA LEU A 603 -71.77 31.66 7.78
C LEU A 603 -70.41 31.56 8.50
N PRO A 604 -70.26 30.60 9.42
CA PRO A 604 -68.99 30.36 10.09
C PRO A 604 -67.93 29.87 9.09
N ASN A 605 -66.71 30.35 9.29
CA ASN A 605 -65.52 29.95 8.52
C ASN A 605 -64.72 28.84 9.20
N ALA A 606 -65.07 28.49 10.44
CA ALA A 606 -64.43 27.44 11.23
C ALA A 606 -65.46 26.69 12.06
N LEU A 607 -65.13 25.44 12.42
CA LEU A 607 -65.93 24.62 13.32
C LEU A 607 -65.90 25.20 14.75
N PRO A 608 -67.00 25.07 15.53
CA PRO A 608 -67.01 25.38 16.95
C PRO A 608 -65.93 24.59 17.70
N PRO A 609 -65.25 25.17 18.72
CA PRO A 609 -64.14 24.54 19.41
C PRO A 609 -64.46 23.16 20.00
N GLU A 610 -65.66 22.99 20.55
CA GLU A 610 -66.08 21.73 21.18
C GLU A 610 -66.20 20.58 20.17
N LEU A 611 -66.84 20.85 19.03
CA LEU A 611 -66.98 19.88 17.94
C LEU A 611 -65.63 19.58 17.27
N ALA A 612 -64.79 20.61 17.09
CA ALA A 612 -63.43 20.46 16.56
C ALA A 612 -62.56 19.60 17.48
N ASN A 613 -62.65 19.77 18.80
CA ASN A 613 -61.90 18.96 19.77
C ASN A 613 -62.38 17.51 19.80
N GLN A 614 -63.69 17.26 19.77
CA GLN A 614 -64.24 15.90 19.73
C GLN A 614 -63.83 15.14 18.46
N LEU A 615 -63.90 15.81 17.30
CA LEU A 615 -63.49 15.24 16.02
C LEU A 615 -61.98 15.05 15.96
N GLY A 616 -61.21 16.01 16.47
CA GLY A 616 -59.74 15.98 16.48
C GLY A 616 -59.14 14.90 17.37
N LYS A 617 -59.77 14.58 18.52
CA LYS A 617 -59.24 13.62 19.49
C LYS A 617 -58.91 12.25 18.88
N ARG A 618 -59.81 11.69 18.05
CA ARG A 618 -59.59 10.38 17.42
C ARG A 618 -58.36 10.37 16.51
N PHE A 619 -58.20 11.41 15.68
CA PHE A 619 -57.03 11.54 14.81
C PHE A 619 -55.75 11.80 15.61
N GLN A 620 -55.86 12.54 16.72
CA GLN A 620 -54.73 12.77 17.62
C GLN A 620 -54.24 11.46 18.25
N ASP A 621 -55.14 10.61 18.74
CA ASP A 621 -54.80 9.30 19.29
C ASP A 621 -54.13 8.39 18.23
N GLU A 622 -54.63 8.38 16.98
CA GLU A 622 -54.01 7.65 15.87
C GLU A 622 -52.60 8.17 15.52
N LEU A 623 -52.41 9.51 15.51
CA LEU A 623 -51.10 10.12 15.26
C LEU A 623 -50.09 9.80 16.37
N VAL A 624 -50.52 9.82 17.64
CA VAL A 624 -49.68 9.46 18.79
C VAL A 624 -49.25 7.99 18.69
N ASN A 625 -50.18 7.07 18.38
CA ASN A 625 -49.85 5.66 18.19
C ASN A 625 -48.85 5.44 17.04
N LEU A 626 -49.00 6.19 15.95
CA LEU A 626 -48.08 6.13 14.82
C LEU A 626 -46.69 6.68 15.18
N GLN A 627 -46.62 7.74 15.98
CA GLN A 627 -45.36 8.29 16.50
C GLN A 627 -44.65 7.29 17.44
N LEU A 628 -45.39 6.60 18.31
CA LEU A 628 -44.84 5.53 19.15
C LEU A 628 -44.30 4.37 18.30
N ALA A 629 -44.99 3.99 17.23
CA ALA A 629 -44.52 2.98 16.29
C ALA A 629 -43.23 3.41 15.57
N GLU A 630 -43.12 4.68 15.17
CA GLU A 630 -41.91 5.26 14.57
C GLU A 630 -40.72 5.21 15.53
N LEU A 631 -40.91 5.63 16.79
CA LEU A 631 -39.88 5.58 17.82
C LEU A 631 -39.43 4.13 18.10
N LYS A 632 -40.38 3.19 18.18
CA LYS A 632 -40.10 1.78 18.41
C LYS A 632 -39.29 1.16 17.26
N SER A 633 -39.65 1.41 16.01
CA SER A 633 -38.90 0.92 14.84
C SER A 633 -37.48 1.50 14.79
N LYS A 634 -37.32 2.80 15.07
CA LYS A 634 -35.99 3.46 15.17
C LYS A 634 -35.13 2.83 16.27
N GLN A 635 -35.69 2.63 17.46
CA GLN A 635 -34.98 2.02 18.58
C GLN A 635 -34.56 0.56 18.26
N GLN A 636 -35.46 -0.24 17.69
CA GLN A 636 -35.15 -1.61 17.28
C GLN A 636 -34.03 -1.66 16.23
N THR A 637 -34.06 -0.74 15.27
CA THR A 637 -33.00 -0.60 14.26
C THR A 637 -31.66 -0.26 14.91
N GLN A 638 -31.63 0.71 15.83
CA GLN A 638 -30.42 1.08 16.57
C GLN A 638 -29.85 -0.08 17.39
N THR A 639 -30.70 -0.83 18.09
CA THR A 639 -30.26 -2.00 18.87
C THR A 639 -29.67 -3.08 17.96
N LYS A 640 -30.29 -3.37 16.82
CA LYS A 640 -29.75 -4.34 15.85
C LYS A 640 -28.42 -3.87 15.26
N LYS A 641 -28.28 -2.58 14.93
CA LYS A 641 -26.99 -2.00 14.47
C LYS A 641 -25.90 -2.17 15.52
N ALA A 642 -26.21 -1.87 16.79
CA ALA A 642 -25.25 -2.01 17.88
C ALA A 642 -24.80 -3.47 18.06
N GLN A 643 -25.74 -4.42 18.03
CA GLN A 643 -25.42 -5.86 18.13
C GLN A 643 -24.55 -6.34 16.96
N LEU A 644 -24.86 -5.93 15.73
CA LEU A 644 -24.06 -6.27 14.54
C LEU A 644 -22.64 -5.69 14.63
N THR A 645 -22.52 -4.41 14.96
CA THR A 645 -21.22 -3.72 15.09
C THR A 645 -20.38 -4.37 16.20
N GLU A 646 -21.01 -4.75 17.32
CA GLU A 646 -20.32 -5.43 18.42
C GLU A 646 -19.82 -6.82 18.02
N SER A 647 -20.64 -7.59 17.28
CA SER A 647 -20.22 -8.90 16.77
C SER A 647 -19.06 -8.81 15.78
N ALA A 648 -19.11 -7.84 14.86
CA ALA A 648 -18.06 -7.56 13.89
C ALA A 648 -16.77 -7.11 14.57
N ARG A 649 -16.88 -6.27 15.63
CA ARG A 649 -15.76 -5.83 16.46
C ARG A 649 -15.07 -7.00 17.14
N LYS A 650 -15.81 -7.90 17.78
CA LYS A 650 -15.25 -9.10 18.43
C LYS A 650 -14.51 -9.99 17.43
N GLU A 651 -15.06 -10.20 16.25
CA GLU A 651 -14.39 -11.01 15.22
C GLU A 651 -13.15 -10.31 14.65
N LYS A 652 -13.20 -8.98 14.47
CA LYS A 652 -12.03 -8.18 14.09
C LYS A 652 -10.92 -8.26 15.13
N GLU A 653 -11.24 -8.14 16.41
CA GLU A 653 -10.27 -8.29 17.50
C GLU A 653 -9.65 -9.68 17.52
N ARG A 654 -10.46 -10.74 17.34
CA ARG A 654 -9.98 -12.12 17.23
C ARG A 654 -9.01 -12.31 16.07
N LEU A 655 -9.36 -11.86 14.87
CA LEU A 655 -8.51 -11.95 13.69
C LEU A 655 -7.23 -11.13 13.85
N THR A 656 -7.31 -9.95 14.46
CA THR A 656 -6.14 -9.10 14.73
C THR A 656 -5.16 -9.78 15.68
N ARG A 657 -5.64 -10.43 16.74
CA ARG A 657 -4.78 -11.22 17.65
C ARG A 657 -4.11 -12.37 16.90
N GLN A 658 -4.86 -13.11 16.09
CA GLN A 658 -4.29 -14.18 15.26
C GLN A 658 -3.20 -13.65 14.31
N MET A 659 -3.40 -12.50 13.67
CA MET A 659 -2.40 -11.87 12.81
C MET A 659 -1.14 -11.40 13.57
N GLN A 660 -1.26 -11.06 14.85
CA GLN A 660 -0.12 -10.68 15.69
C GLN A 660 0.66 -11.89 16.19
N ASP A 661 -0.03 -12.98 16.57
CA ASP A 661 0.58 -14.17 17.16
C ASP A 661 1.18 -15.11 16.10
N LEU A 662 0.57 -15.18 14.91
CA LEU A 662 0.98 -16.11 13.85
C LEU A 662 2.44 -15.91 13.40
N PRO A 663 2.94 -14.68 13.12
CA PRO A 663 4.34 -14.50 12.74
C PRO A 663 5.33 -14.94 13.83
N ALA A 664 4.94 -14.85 15.11
CA ALA A 664 5.83 -15.23 16.21
C ALA A 664 6.10 -16.75 16.22
N SER A 665 5.10 -17.58 15.95
CA SER A 665 5.27 -19.04 15.88
C SER A 665 6.13 -19.47 14.69
N TYR A 666 5.89 -18.88 13.50
CA TYR A 666 6.70 -19.14 12.31
C TYR A 666 8.14 -18.64 12.44
N ARG A 667 8.36 -17.47 13.06
CA ARG A 667 9.72 -16.98 13.36
C ARG A 667 10.50 -17.94 14.24
N LYS A 668 9.86 -18.55 15.25
CA LYS A 668 10.50 -19.53 16.12
C LYS A 668 10.95 -20.76 15.33
N GLN A 669 10.06 -21.32 14.51
CA GLN A 669 10.38 -22.47 13.64
C GLN A 669 11.50 -22.13 12.64
N ALA A 670 11.43 -20.97 11.98
CA ALA A 670 12.44 -20.52 11.04
C ALA A 670 13.82 -20.30 11.71
N ALA A 671 13.85 -19.81 12.95
CA ALA A 671 15.08 -19.64 13.73
C ALA A 671 15.71 -20.99 14.11
N GLU A 672 14.90 -21.98 14.50
CA GLU A 672 15.37 -23.34 14.79
C GLU A 672 15.97 -24.00 13.54
N THR A 673 15.30 -23.90 12.38
CA THR A 673 15.83 -24.40 11.10
C THR A 673 17.12 -23.68 10.69
N GLU A 674 17.21 -22.37 10.90
CA GLU A 674 18.39 -21.58 10.57
C GLU A 674 19.59 -21.96 11.45
N GLN A 675 19.38 -22.15 12.76
CA GLN A 675 20.42 -22.64 13.64
C GLN A 675 20.94 -24.01 13.20
N ALA A 676 20.04 -24.92 12.79
CA ALA A 676 20.43 -26.22 12.25
C ALA A 676 21.23 -26.11 10.93
N SER A 677 20.87 -25.17 10.04
CA SER A 677 21.63 -24.91 8.80
C SER A 677 23.02 -24.35 9.11
N ILE A 678 23.13 -23.38 10.04
CA ILE A 678 24.43 -22.83 10.47
C ILE A 678 25.34 -23.93 11.02
N GLN A 679 24.83 -24.83 11.87
CA GLN A 679 25.61 -25.95 12.40
C GLN A 679 26.04 -26.92 11.29
N THR A 680 25.14 -27.21 10.34
CA THR A 680 25.46 -28.07 9.19
C THR A 680 26.54 -27.44 8.31
N ARG A 681 26.48 -26.13 8.06
CA ARG A 681 27.50 -25.39 7.28
C ARG A 681 28.86 -25.35 7.97
N LYS A 682 28.90 -25.25 9.29
CA LYS A 682 30.15 -25.41 10.06
C LYS A 682 30.74 -26.80 9.83
N GLY A 683 29.94 -27.85 9.92
CA GLY A 683 30.38 -29.23 9.63
C GLY A 683 30.87 -29.40 8.19
N ILE A 684 30.23 -28.75 7.20
CA ILE A 684 30.72 -28.74 5.80
C ILE A 684 32.10 -28.10 5.73
N ALA A 685 32.29 -26.94 6.36
CA ALA A 685 33.58 -26.24 6.36
C ALA A 685 34.68 -27.09 7.03
N GLU A 686 34.38 -27.72 8.17
CA GLU A 686 35.30 -28.64 8.87
C GLU A 686 35.66 -29.85 8.00
N SER A 687 34.67 -30.46 7.35
CA SER A 687 34.87 -31.58 6.42
C SER A 687 35.69 -31.18 5.20
N GLU A 688 35.46 -29.98 4.63
CA GLU A 688 36.25 -29.45 3.52
C GLU A 688 37.70 -29.19 3.91
N TRP A 689 37.94 -28.67 5.12
CA TRP A 689 39.29 -28.50 5.67
C TRP A 689 39.99 -29.85 5.92
N ALA A 690 39.30 -30.80 6.53
CA ALA A 690 39.82 -32.15 6.76
C ALA A 690 40.15 -32.85 5.43
N LEU A 691 39.31 -32.66 4.41
CA LEU A 691 39.53 -33.20 3.07
C LEU A 691 40.78 -32.63 2.42
N VAL A 692 41.02 -31.32 2.53
CA VAL A 692 42.25 -30.67 2.04
C VAL A 692 43.48 -31.29 2.71
N LEU A 693 43.44 -31.46 4.03
CA LEU A 693 44.55 -32.06 4.78
C LEU A 693 44.77 -33.54 4.40
N ALA A 694 43.69 -34.32 4.28
CA ALA A 694 43.74 -35.73 3.88
C ALA A 694 44.28 -35.90 2.45
N ARG A 695 43.86 -35.04 1.51
CA ARG A 695 44.40 -35.02 0.13
C ARG A 695 45.88 -34.65 0.10
N ARG A 696 46.33 -33.71 0.93
CA ARG A 696 47.75 -33.35 1.03
C ARG A 696 48.58 -34.50 1.63
N ARG A 697 48.03 -35.22 2.62
CA ARG A 697 48.63 -36.46 3.14
C ARG A 697 48.64 -37.57 2.08
N LEU A 698 47.66 -37.64 1.20
CA LEU A 698 47.69 -38.57 0.06
C LEU A 698 48.78 -38.18 -0.96
N GLN A 699 49.00 -36.89 -1.17
CA GLN A 699 50.05 -36.38 -2.07
C GLN A 699 51.46 -36.73 -1.61
N THR A 700 51.72 -36.90 -0.31
CA THR A 700 53.01 -37.41 0.15
C THR A 700 53.29 -38.83 -0.33
N PHE A 701 52.30 -39.58 -0.80
CA PHE A 701 52.46 -40.90 -1.43
C PHE A 701 52.40 -40.84 -2.97
N ALA A 702 52.26 -39.66 -3.59
CA ALA A 702 52.10 -39.52 -5.04
C ALA A 702 53.32 -40.00 -5.86
N HIS A 703 54.51 -39.95 -5.27
CA HIS A 703 55.73 -40.43 -5.92
C HIS A 703 55.85 -41.97 -5.90
N ILE A 704 55.01 -42.66 -5.12
CA ILE A 704 54.95 -44.12 -5.03
C ILE A 704 54.00 -44.66 -6.11
N SER A 705 54.50 -44.67 -7.35
CA SER A 705 53.83 -45.26 -8.52
C SER A 705 54.60 -46.47 -9.04
N PHE A 706 53.90 -47.41 -9.67
CA PHE A 706 54.54 -48.58 -10.29
C PHE A 706 55.57 -48.16 -11.34
N PHE A 707 55.32 -47.06 -12.05
CA PHE A 707 56.23 -46.48 -13.02
C PHE A 707 57.51 -45.94 -12.37
N ASN A 708 57.40 -45.18 -11.28
CA ASN A 708 58.57 -44.67 -10.54
C ASN A 708 59.34 -45.80 -9.84
N TYR A 709 58.64 -46.85 -9.41
CA TYR A 709 59.26 -48.09 -8.90
C TYR A 709 60.09 -48.79 -9.98
N LEU A 710 59.53 -48.96 -11.19
CA LEU A 710 60.25 -49.54 -12.33
C LEU A 710 61.47 -48.68 -12.71
N LYS A 711 61.29 -47.35 -12.73
CA LYS A 711 62.36 -46.38 -13.00
C LYS A 711 63.50 -46.49 -11.96
N SER A 712 63.15 -46.60 -10.69
CA SER A 712 64.11 -46.79 -9.58
C SER A 712 64.83 -48.14 -9.62
N ILE A 713 64.17 -49.20 -10.11
CA ILE A 713 64.82 -50.51 -10.33
C ILE A 713 65.83 -50.41 -11.48
N LEU A 714 65.46 -49.72 -12.57
CA LEU A 714 66.29 -49.55 -13.76
C LEU A 714 67.42 -48.52 -13.60
N GLY A 715 67.38 -47.69 -12.55
CA GLY A 715 68.41 -46.66 -12.29
C GLY A 715 68.30 -45.44 -13.22
N LEU A 716 67.11 -45.18 -13.75
CA LEU A 716 66.75 -44.02 -14.57
C LEU A 716 66.21 -42.89 -13.69
#